data_AF-A0A3E2CS61-F1
#
_entry.id   AF-A0A3E2CS61-F1
#
_cell.length_a   1.000
_cell.length_b   1.000
_cell.length_c   1.000
_cell.angle_alpha   90.00
_cell.angle_beta   90.00
_cell.angle_gamma   90.00
#
_symmetry.space_group_name_H-M   'P 1'
#
loop_
_entity.id
_entity.type
_entity.pdbx_description
1 polymer ?
#
loop_
_entity_poly.entity_id
_entity_poly.type
_entity_poly.pdbx_seq_one_letter_code
_entity_poly.pdbx_strand_id
1 'polypeptide(L)'
;MVNDIVFEDSNKKDKEELLDCLMKERGLFFTGSGISIESGVAKVDDVLQHTCDKFLMEFDKCGWCVPQKEMSRKDYICKIVQPELFYSVLLECTGDDRVLEMWNCLKKDHFTKDYEPQPNIIHYFIVAYSYFAKVPIFTMNYDKMFESSCEKLRLPHLVYVDCPTDESLESQVVICKLHGNLRENSGNIVTKDDIATTMPGISKKSDFADYVKSNIKTHDVCIWGYSGRDVDYFPILRNSHYEDRKFFWTVGNPKESEIDKLTEENASSLHNVVKITGYPSNMKDELMNVLSTFDGGSDIVDHIRELTKDSSVSTEEKEKFLKEIESNIDAKNISFNKEIFWMLLLQRTGQNKDLKCMIEKLSEKYDDDDCNSLTSKERIILLKARISLARESADFDKYRQLAKELKKTAKKYGLSSIDRRQYLADSKIEYVSSLQMRVPSSLSLKVPLLRRKYGLLLLVRIRFALVNSMFIRDEELYKSNEVIAQECELRSLAIDCKIPFLKKRAKRKLRSLLARAKAIGNHATIIGACKYLCRLYPYNKDEYEHMVKIVGTIGSDLSALSIIYRDEDVNKSLEEAKKNDNTLNIVKAIFKKKSLINDCTDLTISDEEKELLFNSIKKITPKSLKKTLLHIGKREGLFLKNSK
;
A
#
# COMPACT_ATOMS: atom_id res chain seq x y z
N MET A 1 -29.75 -8.63 -24.64
CA MET A 1 -30.89 -7.81 -25.09
C MET A 1 -31.72 -7.25 -23.94
N VAL A 2 -32.38 -8.03 -23.07
CA VAL A 2 -33.16 -7.45 -21.94
C VAL A 2 -32.26 -6.81 -20.86
N ASN A 3 -31.08 -7.39 -20.59
CA ASN A 3 -30.12 -6.82 -19.62
C ASN A 3 -29.36 -5.60 -20.14
N ASP A 4 -29.18 -5.46 -21.46
CA ASP A 4 -28.43 -4.35 -22.05
C ASP A 4 -29.27 -3.06 -22.06
N ILE A 5 -30.57 -3.19 -22.36
CA ILE A 5 -31.53 -2.06 -22.36
C ILE A 5 -31.71 -1.50 -20.94
N VAL A 6 -31.86 -2.36 -19.92
CA VAL A 6 -32.00 -1.92 -18.52
C VAL A 6 -30.72 -1.25 -18.00
N PHE A 7 -29.55 -1.71 -18.45
CA PHE A 7 -28.26 -1.14 -18.07
C PHE A 7 -27.98 0.21 -18.74
N GLU A 8 -28.36 0.37 -20.02
CA GLU A 8 -28.31 1.65 -20.73
C GLU A 8 -29.24 2.70 -20.11
N ASP A 9 -30.47 2.31 -19.75
CA ASP A 9 -31.44 3.19 -19.10
C ASP A 9 -30.99 3.64 -17.70
N SER A 10 -30.37 2.74 -16.90
CA SER A 10 -29.85 3.10 -15.57
C SER A 10 -28.68 4.08 -15.66
N ASN A 11 -27.73 3.83 -16.57
CA ASN A 11 -26.56 4.71 -16.72
C ASN A 11 -26.96 6.11 -17.22
N LYS A 12 -28.00 6.20 -18.06
CA LYS A 12 -28.54 7.49 -18.49
C LYS A 12 -29.11 8.28 -17.31
N LYS A 13 -29.92 7.65 -16.46
CA LYS A 13 -30.47 8.29 -15.26
C LYS A 13 -29.37 8.76 -14.30
N ASP A 14 -28.35 7.93 -14.09
CA ASP A 14 -27.24 8.25 -13.21
C ASP A 14 -26.43 9.45 -13.73
N LYS A 15 -26.23 9.55 -15.05
CA LYS A 15 -25.62 10.72 -15.71
C LYS A 15 -26.49 11.97 -15.58
N GLU A 16 -27.79 11.87 -15.81
CA GLU A 16 -28.72 12.99 -15.63
C GLU A 16 -28.68 13.54 -14.20
N GLU A 17 -28.59 12.65 -13.21
CA GLU A 17 -28.46 13.03 -11.80
C GLU A 17 -27.14 13.74 -11.49
N LEU A 18 -26.03 13.27 -12.06
CA LEU A 18 -24.73 13.95 -11.97
C LEU A 18 -24.79 15.35 -12.61
N LEU A 19 -25.39 15.48 -13.79
CA LEU A 19 -25.48 16.76 -14.49
C LEU A 19 -26.37 17.75 -13.70
N ASP A 20 -27.49 17.31 -13.12
CA ASP A 20 -28.31 18.12 -12.23
C ASP A 20 -27.55 18.56 -10.97
N CYS A 21 -26.74 17.67 -10.40
CA CYS A 21 -25.86 18.01 -9.28
C CYS A 21 -24.89 19.14 -9.65
N LEU A 22 -24.24 19.05 -10.81
CA LEU A 22 -23.30 20.06 -11.29
C LEU A 22 -24.01 21.38 -11.64
N MET A 23 -25.14 21.35 -12.34
CA MET A 23 -25.92 22.57 -12.64
C MET A 23 -26.40 23.31 -11.38
N LYS A 24 -26.55 22.60 -10.25
CA LYS A 24 -26.91 23.17 -8.95
C LYS A 24 -25.70 23.56 -8.10
N GLU A 25 -24.49 23.56 -8.65
CA GLU A 25 -23.25 23.94 -7.96
C GLU A 25 -22.91 23.07 -6.74
N ARG A 26 -23.45 21.85 -6.66
CA ARG A 26 -23.28 20.99 -5.48
C ARG A 26 -22.09 20.05 -5.55
N GLY A 27 -21.55 19.82 -6.75
CA GLY A 27 -20.44 18.91 -6.97
C GLY A 27 -19.09 19.54 -6.62
N LEU A 28 -18.21 18.78 -5.98
CA LEU A 28 -16.76 19.04 -5.91
C LEU A 28 -15.99 17.92 -6.62
N PHE A 29 -14.73 18.16 -6.99
CA PHE A 29 -13.92 17.17 -7.70
C PHE A 29 -12.83 16.54 -6.84
N PHE A 30 -12.76 15.21 -6.91
CA PHE A 30 -11.70 14.39 -6.34
C PHE A 30 -11.07 13.54 -7.45
N THR A 31 -9.86 13.91 -7.88
CA THR A 31 -9.27 13.40 -9.12
C THR A 31 -8.01 12.58 -8.94
N GLY A 32 -7.82 11.59 -9.80
CA GLY A 32 -6.59 10.81 -9.93
C GLY A 32 -6.03 10.84 -11.35
N SER A 33 -4.91 10.14 -11.55
CA SER A 33 -4.11 10.25 -12.79
C SER A 33 -4.85 9.81 -14.05
N GLY A 34 -5.96 9.07 -13.91
CA GLY A 34 -6.78 8.63 -15.03
C GLY A 34 -7.33 9.79 -15.89
N ILE A 35 -7.58 10.97 -15.32
CA ILE A 35 -8.08 12.13 -16.10
C ILE A 35 -7.01 12.71 -17.02
N SER A 36 -5.73 12.48 -16.73
CA SER A 36 -4.60 13.06 -17.47
C SER A 36 -4.12 12.18 -18.62
N ILE A 37 -4.66 10.96 -18.75
CA ILE A 37 -4.27 10.01 -19.81
C ILE A 37 -4.41 10.61 -21.21
N GLU A 38 -5.54 11.28 -21.50
CA GLU A 38 -5.80 11.89 -22.81
C GLU A 38 -4.96 13.16 -23.05
N SER A 39 -4.33 13.71 -22.01
CA SER A 39 -3.41 14.86 -22.12
C SER A 39 -2.02 14.48 -22.64
N GLY A 40 -1.75 13.18 -22.84
CA GLY A 40 -0.45 12.70 -23.32
C GLY A 40 0.65 12.71 -22.26
N VAL A 41 0.33 12.98 -20.98
CA VAL A 41 1.29 12.89 -19.88
C VAL A 41 1.81 11.47 -19.70
N ALA A 42 3.04 11.34 -19.21
CA ALA A 42 3.58 10.07 -18.79
C ALA A 42 2.73 9.47 -17.65
N LYS A 43 2.32 8.22 -17.80
CA LYS A 43 1.62 7.47 -16.75
C LYS A 43 2.63 6.90 -15.76
N VAL A 44 2.16 6.52 -14.57
CA VAL A 44 3.00 5.87 -13.56
C VAL A 44 3.71 4.63 -14.13
N ASP A 45 3.03 3.86 -14.99
CA ASP A 45 3.61 2.69 -15.65
C ASP A 45 4.77 3.07 -16.59
N ASP A 46 4.68 4.20 -17.31
CA ASP A 46 5.75 4.72 -18.16
C ASP A 46 6.97 5.07 -17.28
N VAL A 47 6.75 5.83 -16.20
CA VAL A 47 7.81 6.26 -15.27
C VAL A 47 8.49 5.05 -14.60
N LEU A 48 7.72 4.07 -14.15
CA LEU A 48 8.21 2.85 -13.51
C LEU A 48 9.05 2.00 -14.48
N GLN A 49 8.57 1.84 -15.71
CA GLN A 49 9.27 1.11 -16.76
C GLN A 49 10.65 1.72 -17.04
N HIS A 50 10.71 3.03 -17.31
CA HIS A 50 11.98 3.73 -17.57
C HIS A 50 12.89 3.80 -16.34
N THR A 51 12.32 3.85 -15.13
CA THR A 51 13.13 3.72 -13.90
C THR A 51 13.78 2.33 -13.82
N CYS A 52 13.05 1.27 -14.17
CA CYS A 52 13.60 -0.07 -14.23
C CYS A 52 14.65 -0.20 -15.35
N ASP A 53 14.43 0.40 -16.52
CA ASP A 53 15.44 0.46 -17.58
C ASP A 53 16.71 1.14 -17.07
N LYS A 54 16.61 2.28 -16.38
CA LYS A 54 17.81 2.98 -15.88
C LYS A 54 18.59 2.20 -14.82
N PHE A 55 17.91 1.65 -13.83
CA PHE A 55 18.55 1.10 -12.62
C PHE A 55 18.64 -0.43 -12.59
N LEU A 56 17.84 -1.12 -13.40
CA LEU A 56 17.62 -2.58 -13.33
C LEU A 56 17.68 -3.28 -14.70
N MET A 57 18.42 -2.75 -15.70
CA MET A 57 18.56 -3.31 -17.08
C MET A 57 18.70 -4.85 -17.19
N GLU A 58 19.29 -5.52 -16.19
CA GLU A 58 19.50 -6.97 -16.21
C GLU A 58 18.24 -7.79 -15.91
N PHE A 59 17.18 -7.16 -15.40
CA PHE A 59 15.98 -7.84 -14.92
C PHE A 59 15.09 -8.38 -16.05
N ASP A 60 15.24 -7.84 -17.27
CA ASP A 60 14.57 -8.33 -18.47
C ASP A 60 14.99 -9.76 -18.87
N LYS A 61 16.22 -10.15 -18.51
CA LYS A 61 16.82 -11.43 -18.93
C LYS A 61 16.72 -12.51 -17.86
N CYS A 62 16.08 -12.22 -16.73
CA CYS A 62 16.14 -13.01 -15.52
C CYS A 62 14.74 -13.54 -15.13
N GLY A 63 14.49 -14.83 -15.41
CA GLY A 63 13.23 -15.52 -15.07
C GLY A 63 13.29 -16.38 -13.80
N TRP A 64 14.36 -16.27 -12.98
CA TRP A 64 14.55 -17.15 -11.81
C TRP A 64 14.19 -16.50 -10.48
N CYS A 65 13.60 -17.31 -9.60
CA CYS A 65 12.96 -16.90 -8.35
C CYS A 65 11.95 -15.76 -8.59
N VAL A 66 11.10 -15.94 -9.62
CA VAL A 66 10.00 -15.03 -9.97
C VAL A 66 8.67 -15.71 -9.61
N PRO A 67 7.78 -15.06 -8.85
CA PRO A 67 6.53 -15.67 -8.40
C PRO A 67 5.62 -16.16 -9.53
N GLN A 68 5.72 -15.56 -10.72
CA GLN A 68 5.02 -15.98 -11.93
C GLN A 68 6.03 -16.43 -12.99
N LYS A 69 6.05 -17.74 -13.28
CA LYS A 69 7.11 -18.40 -14.09
C LYS A 69 7.24 -17.90 -15.53
N GLU A 70 6.20 -17.27 -16.07
CA GLU A 70 6.15 -16.79 -17.46
C GLU A 70 6.56 -15.32 -17.59
N MET A 71 6.91 -14.65 -16.48
CA MET A 71 7.28 -13.23 -16.46
C MET A 71 8.77 -13.04 -16.16
N SER A 72 9.35 -12.00 -16.74
CA SER A 72 10.63 -11.45 -16.26
C SER A 72 10.44 -10.76 -14.89
N ARG A 73 11.53 -10.51 -14.16
CA ARG A 73 11.45 -9.71 -12.93
C ARG A 73 10.91 -8.30 -13.19
N LYS A 74 11.27 -7.71 -14.32
CA LYS A 74 10.81 -6.38 -14.70
C LYS A 74 9.32 -6.36 -15.03
N ASP A 75 8.84 -7.33 -15.81
CA ASP A 75 7.41 -7.51 -16.07
C ASP A 75 6.63 -7.66 -14.77
N TYR A 76 7.15 -8.46 -13.83
CA TYR A 76 6.53 -8.62 -12.53
C TYR A 76 6.45 -7.30 -11.75
N ILE A 77 7.52 -6.50 -11.76
CA ILE A 77 7.54 -5.17 -11.14
C ILE A 77 6.47 -4.28 -11.78
N CYS A 78 6.51 -4.11 -13.11
CA CYS A 78 5.66 -3.17 -13.81
C CYS A 78 4.17 -3.56 -13.82
N LYS A 79 3.84 -4.87 -13.74
CA LYS A 79 2.45 -5.35 -13.84
C LYS A 79 1.81 -5.70 -12.50
N ILE A 80 2.61 -6.09 -11.50
CA ILE A 80 2.10 -6.69 -10.25
C ILE A 80 2.49 -5.88 -9.02
N VAL A 81 3.70 -5.32 -8.97
CA VAL A 81 4.19 -4.60 -7.79
C VAL A 81 3.63 -3.19 -7.79
N GLN A 82 3.10 -2.76 -6.64
CA GLN A 82 2.67 -1.38 -6.47
C GLN A 82 3.87 -0.40 -6.60
N PRO A 83 3.77 0.67 -7.41
CA PRO A 83 4.84 1.65 -7.60
C PRO A 83 5.41 2.20 -6.29
N GLU A 84 4.55 2.52 -5.32
CA GLU A 84 4.99 3.08 -4.04
C GLU A 84 5.84 2.12 -3.22
N LEU A 85 5.58 0.80 -3.32
CA LEU A 85 6.41 -0.22 -2.70
C LEU A 85 7.75 -0.35 -3.43
N PHE A 86 7.74 -0.31 -4.75
CA PHE A 86 8.96 -0.34 -5.57
C PHE A 86 9.91 0.80 -5.19
N TYR A 87 9.44 2.05 -5.20
CA TYR A 87 10.27 3.21 -4.85
C TYR A 87 10.71 3.19 -3.40
N SER A 88 9.88 2.69 -2.47
CA SER A 88 10.28 2.50 -1.07
C SER A 88 11.50 1.58 -0.93
N VAL A 89 11.50 0.45 -1.66
CA VAL A 89 12.61 -0.52 -1.61
C VAL A 89 13.83 0.01 -2.37
N LEU A 90 13.62 0.68 -3.50
CA LEU A 90 14.72 1.25 -4.29
C LEU A 90 15.48 2.31 -3.47
N LEU A 91 14.76 3.23 -2.83
CA LEU A 91 15.33 4.22 -1.91
C LEU A 91 15.99 3.57 -0.68
N GLU A 92 15.42 2.49 -0.12
CA GLU A 92 16.05 1.75 0.99
C GLU A 92 17.43 1.18 0.57
N CYS A 93 17.53 0.67 -0.66
CA CYS A 93 18.75 0.11 -1.23
C CYS A 93 19.78 1.18 -1.59
N THR A 94 19.38 2.24 -2.29
CA THR A 94 20.32 3.27 -2.81
C THR A 94 20.65 4.33 -1.77
N GLY A 95 19.68 4.74 -0.95
CA GLY A 95 19.78 5.93 -0.10
C GLY A 95 19.91 7.24 -0.89
N ASP A 96 19.52 7.23 -2.17
CA ASP A 96 19.76 8.33 -3.11
C ASP A 96 18.46 8.68 -3.85
N ASP A 97 17.99 9.91 -3.68
CA ASP A 97 16.74 10.41 -4.26
C ASP A 97 16.81 10.55 -5.79
N ARG A 98 18.00 10.48 -6.41
CA ARG A 98 18.14 10.51 -7.87
C ARG A 98 17.42 9.36 -8.58
N VAL A 99 17.04 8.31 -7.85
CA VAL A 99 16.17 7.23 -8.37
C VAL A 99 14.75 7.70 -8.68
N LEU A 100 14.37 8.91 -8.24
CA LEU A 100 13.09 9.56 -8.51
C LEU A 100 13.16 10.52 -9.71
N GLU A 101 14.32 10.72 -10.34
CA GLU A 101 14.48 11.71 -11.42
C GLU A 101 13.65 11.42 -12.68
N MET A 102 13.18 10.19 -12.87
CA MET A 102 12.24 9.90 -13.96
C MET A 102 10.93 10.71 -13.83
N TRP A 103 10.54 11.11 -12.62
CA TRP A 103 9.37 11.96 -12.39
C TRP A 103 9.54 13.39 -12.93
N ASN A 104 10.75 13.80 -13.35
CA ASN A 104 10.95 15.05 -14.09
C ASN A 104 10.18 15.07 -15.42
N CYS A 105 9.76 13.91 -15.94
CA CYS A 105 8.91 13.83 -17.13
C CYS A 105 7.53 14.51 -16.97
N LEU A 106 7.16 14.92 -15.75
CA LEU A 106 5.92 15.66 -15.45
C LEU A 106 6.15 17.15 -15.20
N LYS A 107 7.40 17.62 -15.19
CA LYS A 107 7.72 19.04 -14.99
C LYS A 107 7.68 19.81 -16.30
N LYS A 108 7.00 20.96 -16.29
CA LYS A 108 6.81 21.79 -17.49
C LYS A 108 8.14 22.34 -18.02
N ASP A 109 9.08 22.67 -17.13
CA ASP A 109 10.42 23.14 -17.48
C ASP A 109 11.32 22.09 -18.18
N HIS A 110 10.91 20.81 -18.16
CA HIS A 110 11.60 19.73 -18.88
C HIS A 110 10.97 19.41 -20.23
N PHE A 111 9.74 19.87 -20.51
CA PHE A 111 9.07 19.61 -21.78
C PHE A 111 9.85 20.19 -22.96
N THR A 112 9.76 19.52 -24.11
CA THR A 112 10.48 19.91 -25.33
C THR A 112 9.50 20.48 -26.34
N LYS A 113 10.01 21.03 -27.45
CA LYS A 113 9.17 21.53 -28.54
C LYS A 113 8.29 20.43 -29.17
N ASP A 114 8.79 19.20 -29.16
CA ASP A 114 8.15 18.04 -29.78
C ASP A 114 7.31 17.24 -28.77
N TYR A 115 7.52 17.46 -27.47
CA TYR A 115 6.75 16.84 -26.40
C TYR A 115 6.32 17.88 -25.37
N GLU A 116 5.11 18.43 -25.56
CA GLU A 116 4.48 19.37 -24.63
C GLU A 116 3.02 18.94 -24.34
N PRO A 117 2.80 18.03 -23.39
CA PRO A 117 1.47 17.60 -22.96
C PRO A 117 0.56 18.79 -22.63
N GLN A 118 -0.69 18.74 -23.10
CA GLN A 118 -1.66 19.83 -22.91
C GLN A 118 -2.87 19.38 -22.09
N PRO A 119 -3.48 20.28 -21.32
CA PRO A 119 -4.72 19.95 -20.63
C PRO A 119 -5.81 19.54 -21.62
N ASN A 120 -6.52 18.46 -21.31
CA ASN A 120 -7.67 18.03 -22.09
C ASN A 120 -8.96 18.73 -21.62
N ILE A 121 -10.06 18.46 -22.33
CA ILE A 121 -11.39 19.05 -22.07
C ILE A 121 -11.87 18.88 -20.62
N ILE A 122 -11.50 17.78 -19.96
CA ILE A 122 -11.92 17.49 -18.59
C ILE A 122 -11.21 18.39 -17.58
N HIS A 123 -9.92 18.68 -17.79
CA HIS A 123 -9.20 19.62 -16.92
C HIS A 123 -9.78 21.04 -17.04
N TYR A 124 -10.04 21.49 -18.26
CA TYR A 124 -10.67 22.78 -18.49
C TYR A 124 -12.07 22.86 -17.87
N PHE A 125 -12.88 21.81 -18.04
CA PHE A 125 -14.20 21.74 -17.44
C PHE A 125 -14.14 21.85 -15.91
N ILE A 126 -13.30 21.05 -15.26
CA ILE A 126 -13.16 21.03 -13.80
C ILE A 126 -12.72 22.40 -13.29
N VAL A 127 -11.75 23.04 -13.95
CA VAL A 127 -11.24 24.35 -13.54
C VAL A 127 -12.30 25.44 -13.70
N ALA A 128 -12.97 25.50 -14.85
CA ALA A 128 -14.03 26.47 -15.10
C ALA A 128 -15.20 26.28 -14.13
N TYR A 129 -15.65 25.04 -13.93
CA TYR A 129 -16.70 24.73 -12.97
C TYR A 129 -16.30 25.14 -11.56
N SER A 130 -15.08 24.78 -11.13
CA SER A 130 -14.61 25.06 -9.76
C SER A 130 -14.49 26.56 -9.49
N TYR A 131 -14.15 27.33 -10.52
CA TYR A 131 -14.19 28.80 -10.48
C TYR A 131 -15.61 29.33 -10.26
N PHE A 132 -16.59 28.86 -11.04
CA PHE A 132 -17.97 29.33 -10.95
C PHE A 132 -18.67 28.89 -9.65
N ALA A 133 -18.58 27.60 -9.32
CA ALA A 133 -19.21 27.01 -8.15
C ALA A 133 -18.46 27.26 -6.84
N LYS A 134 -17.28 27.91 -6.89
CA LYS A 134 -16.43 28.24 -5.74
C LYS A 134 -16.08 27.02 -4.87
N VAL A 135 -15.76 25.90 -5.52
CA VAL A 135 -15.37 24.65 -4.85
C VAL A 135 -13.90 24.33 -5.09
N PRO A 136 -13.20 23.70 -4.12
CA PRO A 136 -11.83 23.27 -4.33
C PRO A 136 -11.75 22.03 -5.24
N ILE A 137 -10.63 21.91 -5.95
CA ILE A 137 -10.22 20.71 -6.67
C ILE A 137 -9.28 19.92 -5.76
N PHE A 138 -9.61 18.66 -5.49
CA PHE A 138 -8.72 17.72 -4.81
C PHE A 138 -8.09 16.79 -5.84
N THR A 139 -6.76 16.73 -5.91
CA THR A 139 -6.07 15.89 -6.89
C THR A 139 -4.91 15.10 -6.29
N MET A 140 -4.77 13.84 -6.70
CA MET A 140 -3.55 13.03 -6.46
C MET A 140 -2.43 13.32 -7.46
N ASN A 141 -2.71 14.10 -8.50
CA ASN A 141 -1.80 14.25 -9.63
C ASN A 141 -0.63 15.19 -9.30
N TYR A 142 0.56 14.80 -9.75
CA TYR A 142 1.78 15.61 -9.63
C TYR A 142 1.93 16.63 -10.76
N ASP A 143 1.38 16.32 -11.93
CA ASP A 143 1.42 17.18 -13.13
C ASP A 143 0.71 18.53 -12.90
N LYS A 144 0.91 19.46 -13.83
CA LYS A 144 0.37 20.83 -13.77
C LYS A 144 -0.79 21.07 -14.72
N MET A 145 -1.58 20.05 -15.04
CA MET A 145 -2.66 20.20 -16.02
C MET A 145 -3.77 21.14 -15.53
N PHE A 146 -4.05 21.18 -14.23
CA PHE A 146 -5.04 22.12 -13.67
C PHE A 146 -4.51 23.56 -13.64
N GLU A 147 -3.27 23.77 -13.21
CA GLU A 147 -2.61 25.07 -13.23
C GLU A 147 -2.53 25.63 -14.65
N SER A 148 -2.10 24.79 -15.61
CA SER A 148 -2.03 25.16 -17.03
C SER A 148 -3.42 25.46 -17.61
N SER A 149 -4.46 24.76 -17.15
CA SER A 149 -5.85 25.06 -17.54
C SER A 149 -6.27 26.44 -17.01
N CYS A 150 -5.95 26.77 -15.76
CA CYS A 150 -6.23 28.09 -15.19
C CYS A 150 -5.52 29.20 -15.98
N GLU A 151 -4.22 29.01 -16.29
CA GLU A 151 -3.43 29.96 -17.09
C GLU A 151 -4.05 30.21 -18.47
N LYS A 152 -4.43 29.15 -19.20
CA LYS A 152 -5.00 29.26 -20.55
C LYS A 152 -6.41 29.84 -20.57
N LEU A 153 -7.21 29.58 -19.54
CA LEU A 153 -8.53 30.20 -19.34
C LEU A 153 -8.44 31.59 -18.70
N ARG A 154 -7.24 32.05 -18.32
CA ARG A 154 -7.00 33.33 -17.62
C ARG A 154 -7.76 33.44 -16.29
N LEU A 155 -7.88 32.33 -15.58
CA LEU A 155 -8.53 32.26 -14.27
C LEU A 155 -7.48 32.32 -13.15
N PRO A 156 -7.70 33.15 -12.10
CA PRO A 156 -6.80 33.19 -10.96
C PRO A 156 -6.88 31.88 -10.17
N HIS A 157 -5.73 31.40 -9.67
CA HIS A 157 -5.66 30.13 -8.96
C HIS A 157 -4.60 30.10 -7.86
N LEU A 158 -4.81 29.23 -6.87
CA LEU A 158 -3.86 28.92 -5.80
C LEU A 158 -3.63 27.41 -5.74
N VAL A 159 -2.37 27.03 -5.54
CA VAL A 159 -1.97 25.62 -5.37
C VAL A 159 -1.55 25.41 -3.93
N TYR A 160 -2.17 24.43 -3.29
CA TYR A 160 -1.93 24.04 -1.91
C TYR A 160 -1.34 22.62 -1.87
N VAL A 161 -0.19 22.48 -1.22
CA VAL A 161 0.41 21.18 -0.83
C VAL A 161 0.24 20.88 0.65
N ASP A 162 -0.24 21.87 1.40
CA ASP A 162 -0.66 21.80 2.80
C ASP A 162 -2.07 22.37 2.92
N CYS A 163 -2.79 22.05 4.00
CA CYS A 163 -4.17 22.51 4.20
C CYS A 163 -4.27 24.05 4.12
N PRO A 164 -5.23 24.62 3.36
CA PRO A 164 -5.43 26.07 3.30
C PRO A 164 -5.78 26.63 4.69
N THR A 165 -5.20 27.78 5.06
CA THR A 165 -5.44 28.46 6.35
C THR A 165 -6.31 29.71 6.23
N ASP A 166 -6.51 30.26 5.04
CA ASP A 166 -7.18 31.54 4.82
C ASP A 166 -8.63 31.36 4.33
N GLU A 167 -9.52 32.25 4.80
CA GLU A 167 -10.95 32.25 4.48
C GLU A 167 -11.29 32.98 3.16
N SER A 168 -10.36 33.74 2.56
CA SER A 168 -10.65 34.55 1.35
C SER A 168 -10.41 33.80 0.03
N LEU A 169 -10.95 32.58 -0.08
CA LEU A 169 -10.84 31.71 -1.26
C LEU A 169 -11.89 32.01 -2.35
N GLU A 170 -12.78 33.00 -2.13
CA GLU A 170 -14.04 33.15 -2.88
C GLU A 170 -13.92 33.60 -4.34
N SER A 171 -12.72 34.00 -4.81
CA SER A 171 -12.52 34.56 -6.15
C SER A 171 -11.46 33.85 -6.99
N GLN A 172 -11.01 32.66 -6.59
CA GLN A 172 -9.90 31.94 -7.24
C GLN A 172 -10.16 30.44 -7.25
N VAL A 173 -9.57 29.74 -8.23
CA VAL A 173 -9.58 28.28 -8.27
C VAL A 173 -8.60 27.74 -7.23
N VAL A 174 -9.08 26.91 -6.31
CA VAL A 174 -8.25 26.29 -5.27
C VAL A 174 -7.88 24.88 -5.70
N ILE A 175 -6.59 24.63 -5.93
CA ILE A 175 -6.07 23.32 -6.33
C ILE A 175 -5.32 22.70 -5.14
N CYS A 176 -5.90 21.68 -4.52
CA CYS A 176 -5.32 20.94 -3.41
C CYS A 176 -4.59 19.69 -3.94
N LYS A 177 -3.24 19.73 -3.95
CA LYS A 177 -2.37 18.63 -4.37
C LYS A 177 -2.06 17.71 -3.22
N LEU A 178 -2.84 16.63 -3.14
CA LEU A 178 -2.94 15.76 -1.99
C LEU A 178 -1.75 14.81 -1.78
N HIS A 179 -0.98 14.54 -2.84
CA HIS A 179 0.24 13.73 -2.80
C HIS A 179 1.52 14.57 -3.00
N GLY A 180 1.42 15.90 -2.89
CA GLY A 180 2.55 16.81 -3.08
C GLY A 180 2.63 17.37 -4.50
N ASN A 181 3.70 18.12 -4.78
CA ASN A 181 3.86 18.87 -6.01
C ASN A 181 5.32 18.90 -6.46
N LEU A 182 5.52 18.71 -7.77
CA LEU A 182 6.84 18.88 -8.37
C LEU A 182 7.22 20.36 -8.45
N ARG A 183 8.45 20.66 -8.03
CA ARG A 183 9.02 22.01 -8.12
C ARG A 183 9.53 22.26 -9.53
N GLU A 184 9.05 23.33 -10.15
CA GLU A 184 9.55 23.82 -11.44
C GLU A 184 10.85 24.61 -11.24
N ASN A 185 11.68 24.67 -12.28
CA ASN A 185 12.96 25.37 -12.32
C ASN A 185 13.95 24.91 -11.24
N SER A 186 13.79 23.69 -10.73
CA SER A 186 14.68 23.08 -9.74
C SER A 186 15.74 22.16 -10.38
N GLY A 187 15.85 22.21 -11.72
CA GLY A 187 16.60 21.22 -12.50
C GLY A 187 16.07 19.80 -12.26
N ASN A 188 16.97 18.82 -12.32
CA ASN A 188 16.61 17.40 -12.20
C ASN A 188 16.19 16.98 -10.78
N ILE A 189 16.33 17.84 -9.77
CA ILE A 189 16.10 17.45 -8.38
C ILE A 189 14.62 17.10 -8.16
N VAL A 190 14.37 15.85 -7.75
CA VAL A 190 13.09 15.34 -7.25
C VAL A 190 13.38 14.59 -5.96
N THR A 191 12.71 14.96 -4.87
CA THR A 191 12.91 14.32 -3.56
C THR A 191 11.65 13.62 -3.09
N LYS A 192 11.80 12.68 -2.16
CA LYS A 192 10.68 12.00 -1.48
C LYS A 192 9.77 12.95 -0.68
N ASP A 193 10.23 14.18 -0.43
CA ASP A 193 9.46 15.20 0.29
C ASP A 193 8.64 16.07 -0.67
N ASP A 194 8.95 16.04 -1.98
CA ASP A 194 8.19 16.79 -3.00
C ASP A 194 6.91 16.06 -3.40
N ILE A 195 6.99 14.73 -3.53
CA ILE A 195 5.90 13.87 -3.97
C ILE A 195 5.83 12.55 -3.18
N ALA A 196 4.61 12.11 -2.86
CA ALA A 196 4.34 10.91 -2.08
C ALA A 196 4.47 9.63 -2.92
N THR A 197 5.67 9.33 -3.41
CA THR A 197 5.97 8.15 -4.26
C THR A 197 6.28 6.88 -3.48
N THR A 198 6.13 6.88 -2.15
CA THR A 198 6.54 5.76 -1.29
C THR A 198 5.39 5.31 -0.39
N MET A 199 5.42 4.03 0.04
CA MET A 199 4.42 3.49 0.96
C MET A 199 4.32 4.31 2.25
N PRO A 200 5.43 4.75 2.88
CA PRO A 200 5.36 5.69 3.99
C PRO A 200 4.75 7.05 3.61
N GLY A 201 5.07 7.59 2.44
CA GLY A 201 4.51 8.84 1.92
C GLY A 201 2.99 8.80 1.89
N ILE A 202 2.40 7.83 1.18
CA ILE A 202 0.94 7.69 1.04
C ILE A 202 0.26 7.12 2.30
N SER A 203 1.00 6.59 3.27
CA SER A 203 0.44 6.09 4.54
C SER A 203 0.40 7.16 5.64
N LYS A 204 1.06 8.30 5.41
CA LYS A 204 1.12 9.38 6.38
C LYS A 204 -0.27 10.01 6.52
N LYS A 205 -0.66 10.39 7.74
CA LYS A 205 -1.88 11.19 7.94
C LYS A 205 -1.69 12.49 7.18
N SER A 206 -2.55 12.73 6.20
CA SER A 206 -2.60 13.99 5.48
C SER A 206 -3.17 15.11 6.35
N ASP A 207 -2.59 16.30 6.22
CA ASP A 207 -3.11 17.53 6.82
C ASP A 207 -4.40 17.98 6.12
N PHE A 208 -4.64 17.55 4.87
CA PHE A 208 -5.90 17.76 4.17
C PHE A 208 -7.04 16.86 4.68
N ALA A 209 -6.76 15.84 5.49
CA ALA A 209 -7.78 14.83 5.82
C ALA A 209 -9.05 15.42 6.44
N ASP A 210 -8.92 16.42 7.30
CA ASP A 210 -10.06 17.05 7.96
C ASP A 210 -10.71 18.12 7.07
N TYR A 211 -9.93 18.79 6.22
CA TYR A 211 -10.44 19.71 5.19
C TYR A 211 -11.27 18.98 4.12
N VAL A 212 -10.79 17.85 3.60
CA VAL A 212 -11.53 16.97 2.69
C VAL A 212 -12.85 16.52 3.32
N LYS A 213 -12.85 16.04 4.57
CA LYS A 213 -14.09 15.65 5.26
C LYS A 213 -15.09 16.80 5.41
N SER A 214 -14.61 18.01 5.67
CA SER A 214 -15.48 19.19 5.82
C SER A 214 -16.16 19.56 4.49
N ASN A 215 -15.47 19.39 3.38
CA ASN A 215 -16.01 19.61 2.03
C ASN A 215 -16.99 18.50 1.62
N ILE A 216 -16.68 17.23 1.91
CA ILE A 216 -17.60 16.10 1.65
C ILE A 216 -18.91 16.24 2.45
N LYS A 217 -18.86 16.84 3.65
CA LYS A 217 -20.07 17.10 4.44
C LYS A 217 -21.03 18.08 3.76
N THR A 218 -20.49 19.00 2.97
CA THR A 218 -21.23 20.14 2.41
C THR A 218 -21.56 19.98 0.93
N HIS A 219 -20.84 19.14 0.20
CA HIS A 219 -20.95 18.96 -1.24
C HIS A 219 -21.07 17.48 -1.65
N ASP A 220 -21.69 17.25 -2.80
CA ASP A 220 -21.63 15.96 -3.50
C ASP A 220 -20.24 15.81 -4.15
N VAL A 221 -19.70 14.59 -4.25
CA VAL A 221 -18.30 14.36 -4.64
C VAL A 221 -18.22 13.65 -5.98
N CYS A 222 -17.59 14.28 -6.96
CA CYS A 222 -17.28 13.71 -8.26
C CYS A 222 -15.88 13.07 -8.23
N ILE A 223 -15.82 11.73 -8.23
CA ILE A 223 -14.58 10.95 -8.17
C ILE A 223 -14.18 10.50 -9.57
N TRP A 224 -13.22 11.20 -10.19
CA TRP A 224 -12.87 11.04 -11.61
C TRP A 224 -11.39 10.67 -11.80
N GLY A 225 -11.11 9.63 -12.60
CA GLY A 225 -9.74 9.14 -12.85
C GLY A 225 -9.02 8.57 -11.62
N TYR A 226 -9.74 8.38 -10.51
CA TYR A 226 -9.23 7.84 -9.26
C TYR A 226 -9.65 6.36 -9.10
N SER A 227 -8.70 5.48 -8.77
CA SER A 227 -8.94 4.03 -8.68
C SER A 227 -9.33 3.53 -7.28
N GLY A 228 -9.24 4.39 -6.25
CA GLY A 228 -9.51 3.96 -4.86
C GLY A 228 -8.45 3.04 -4.26
N ARG A 229 -7.24 3.02 -4.83
CA ARG A 229 -6.15 2.14 -4.42
C ARG A 229 -5.14 2.80 -3.48
N ASP A 230 -5.41 3.99 -2.97
CA ASP A 230 -4.51 4.63 -2.01
C ASP A 230 -4.94 4.36 -0.57
N VAL A 231 -3.96 4.27 0.32
CA VAL A 231 -4.18 3.90 1.73
C VAL A 231 -4.54 5.08 2.62
N ASP A 232 -4.48 6.31 2.11
CA ASP A 232 -4.73 7.57 2.81
C ASP A 232 -6.17 8.07 2.65
N TYR A 233 -6.56 8.48 1.44
CA TYR A 233 -7.80 9.23 1.19
C TYR A 233 -8.99 8.34 0.88
N PHE A 234 -8.82 7.18 0.25
CA PHE A 234 -9.93 6.26 0.01
C PHE A 234 -10.65 5.84 1.30
N PRO A 235 -9.96 5.51 2.42
CA PRO A 235 -10.62 5.33 3.71
C PRO A 235 -11.39 6.55 4.21
N ILE A 236 -10.97 7.77 3.88
CA ILE A 236 -11.68 9.00 4.28
C ILE A 236 -12.99 9.12 3.49
N LEU A 237 -12.93 8.93 2.16
CA LEU A 237 -14.10 8.94 1.28
C LEU A 237 -15.12 7.90 1.74
N ARG A 238 -14.66 6.66 1.95
CA ARG A 238 -15.54 5.56 2.36
C ARG A 238 -16.21 5.80 3.72
N ASN A 239 -15.47 6.25 4.73
CA ASN A 239 -16.03 6.44 6.08
C ASN A 239 -16.84 7.73 6.24
N SER A 240 -16.91 8.56 5.20
CA SER A 240 -17.73 9.77 5.20
C SER A 240 -19.15 9.40 4.78
N HIS A 241 -20.02 9.19 5.77
CA HIS A 241 -21.44 8.90 5.53
C HIS A 241 -22.27 10.12 5.89
N TYR A 242 -22.79 10.78 4.86
CA TYR A 242 -23.76 11.86 5.01
C TYR A 242 -24.98 11.50 4.17
N GLU A 243 -26.14 11.33 4.81
CA GLU A 243 -27.36 10.82 4.15
C GLU A 243 -27.78 11.68 2.95
N ASP A 244 -27.54 12.99 3.03
CA ASP A 244 -27.89 13.97 1.99
C ASP A 244 -26.78 14.22 0.95
N ARG A 245 -25.72 13.40 0.95
CA ARG A 245 -24.59 13.56 0.02
C ARG A 245 -24.34 12.30 -0.77
N LYS A 246 -24.00 12.49 -2.05
CA LYS A 246 -23.74 11.44 -3.02
C LYS A 246 -22.29 11.47 -3.49
N PHE A 247 -21.82 10.30 -3.88
CA PHE A 247 -20.54 10.13 -4.58
C PHE A 247 -20.82 9.74 -6.01
N PHE A 248 -20.46 10.58 -6.98
CA PHE A 248 -20.54 10.28 -8.40
C PHE A 248 -19.18 9.77 -8.88
N TRP A 249 -19.04 8.46 -9.07
CA TRP A 249 -17.76 7.85 -9.43
C TRP A 249 -17.80 7.33 -10.86
N THR A 250 -16.92 7.85 -11.72
CA THR A 250 -16.74 7.31 -13.08
C THR A 250 -15.92 6.03 -13.05
N VAL A 251 -16.49 4.95 -13.54
CA VAL A 251 -15.85 3.64 -13.69
C VAL A 251 -15.70 3.36 -15.18
N GLY A 252 -14.50 3.01 -15.63
CA GLY A 252 -14.18 2.78 -17.05
C GLY A 252 -14.88 1.55 -17.64
N ASN A 253 -14.14 0.60 -18.20
CA ASN A 253 -14.69 -0.65 -18.72
C ASN A 253 -14.19 -1.88 -17.94
N PRO A 254 -14.89 -2.27 -16.85
CA PRO A 254 -14.52 -3.43 -16.02
C PRO A 254 -14.41 -4.76 -16.77
N LYS A 255 -15.02 -4.89 -17.95
CA LYS A 255 -14.96 -6.10 -18.78
C LYS A 255 -13.62 -6.23 -19.53
N GLU A 256 -12.95 -5.11 -19.76
CA GLU A 256 -11.74 -5.02 -20.60
C GLU A 256 -10.49 -4.64 -19.80
N SER A 257 -10.66 -4.10 -18.59
CA SER A 257 -9.58 -3.61 -17.74
C SER A 257 -9.70 -4.14 -16.31
N GLU A 258 -8.66 -4.83 -15.84
CA GLU A 258 -8.61 -5.32 -14.46
C GLU A 258 -8.50 -4.17 -13.43
N ILE A 259 -7.91 -3.04 -13.83
CA ILE A 259 -7.89 -1.82 -13.02
C ILE A 259 -9.31 -1.24 -12.89
N ASP A 260 -10.10 -1.25 -13.97
CA ASP A 260 -11.48 -0.76 -13.93
C ASP A 260 -12.38 -1.68 -13.11
N LYS A 261 -12.14 -3.00 -13.16
CA LYS A 261 -12.80 -3.97 -12.28
C LYS A 261 -12.52 -3.71 -10.80
N LEU A 262 -11.25 -3.47 -10.44
CA LEU A 262 -10.89 -3.10 -9.07
C LEU A 262 -11.50 -1.76 -8.66
N THR A 263 -11.56 -0.79 -9.58
CA THR A 263 -12.19 0.52 -9.35
C THR A 263 -13.68 0.34 -9.09
N GLU A 264 -14.37 -0.53 -9.82
CA GLU A 264 -15.78 -0.85 -9.58
C GLU A 264 -16.01 -1.48 -8.20
N GLU A 265 -15.17 -2.45 -7.82
CA GLU A 265 -15.23 -3.10 -6.50
C GLU A 265 -15.03 -2.08 -5.38
N ASN A 266 -14.08 -1.15 -5.55
CA ASN A 266 -13.82 -0.07 -4.60
C ASN A 266 -14.98 0.93 -4.53
N ALA A 267 -15.51 1.36 -5.69
CA ALA A 267 -16.63 2.29 -5.77
C ALA A 267 -17.87 1.71 -5.08
N SER A 268 -18.18 0.43 -5.33
CA SER A 268 -19.32 -0.29 -4.73
C SER A 268 -19.23 -0.41 -3.20
N SER A 269 -18.10 -0.04 -2.62
CA SER A 269 -17.87 -0.09 -1.18
C SER A 269 -18.15 1.24 -0.45
N LEU A 270 -18.40 2.32 -1.21
CA LEU A 270 -18.86 3.60 -0.69
C LEU A 270 -20.37 3.58 -0.48
N HIS A 271 -20.82 4.33 0.53
CA HIS A 271 -22.25 4.57 0.75
C HIS A 271 -22.73 5.69 -0.17
N ASN A 272 -23.99 5.62 -0.62
CA ASN A 272 -24.61 6.63 -1.51
C ASN A 272 -23.79 6.91 -2.78
N VAL A 273 -23.12 5.89 -3.31
CA VAL A 273 -22.38 5.98 -4.57
C VAL A 273 -23.32 5.81 -5.76
N VAL A 274 -23.16 6.67 -6.75
CA VAL A 274 -23.73 6.59 -8.09
C VAL A 274 -22.57 6.28 -9.04
N LYS A 275 -22.60 5.10 -9.66
CA LYS A 275 -21.52 4.63 -10.54
C LYS A 275 -21.83 5.07 -11.97
N ILE A 276 -21.07 6.02 -12.48
CA ILE A 276 -21.19 6.48 -13.87
C ILE A 276 -20.33 5.57 -14.75
N THR A 277 -20.96 4.89 -15.71
CA THR A 277 -20.23 4.01 -16.64
C THR A 277 -19.57 4.83 -17.74
N GLY A 278 -18.27 4.62 -17.94
CA GLY A 278 -17.41 5.32 -18.89
C GLY A 278 -16.51 6.36 -18.24
N TYR A 279 -15.62 6.94 -19.05
CA TYR A 279 -14.72 8.01 -18.63
C TYR A 279 -15.44 9.37 -18.70
N PRO A 280 -15.02 10.38 -17.91
CA PRO A 280 -15.59 11.73 -17.98
C PRO A 280 -15.58 12.33 -19.40
N SER A 281 -14.58 12.02 -20.22
CA SER A 281 -14.45 12.47 -21.60
C SER A 281 -15.60 12.00 -22.51
N ASN A 282 -16.28 10.90 -22.14
CA ASN A 282 -17.48 10.43 -22.83
C ASN A 282 -18.73 11.31 -22.59
N MET A 283 -18.65 12.29 -21.68
CA MET A 283 -19.75 13.23 -21.36
C MET A 283 -19.40 14.68 -21.76
N LYS A 284 -18.42 14.87 -22.63
CA LYS A 284 -17.85 16.20 -22.91
C LYS A 284 -18.89 17.24 -23.33
N ASP A 285 -19.87 16.87 -24.15
CA ASP A 285 -20.84 17.82 -24.70
C ASP A 285 -21.86 18.21 -23.61
N GLU A 286 -22.29 17.24 -22.80
CA GLU A 286 -23.16 17.47 -21.65
C GLU A 286 -22.47 18.32 -20.58
N LEU A 287 -21.18 18.09 -20.33
CA LEU A 287 -20.39 18.89 -19.39
C LEU A 287 -20.19 20.34 -19.89
N MET A 288 -19.98 20.55 -21.19
CA MET A 288 -19.97 21.92 -21.74
C MET A 288 -21.33 22.61 -21.63
N ASN A 289 -22.44 21.87 -21.76
CA ASN A 289 -23.78 22.43 -21.55
C ASN A 289 -23.97 22.87 -20.09
N VAL A 290 -23.45 22.11 -19.12
CA VAL A 290 -23.44 22.53 -17.71
C VAL A 290 -22.73 23.88 -17.55
N LEU A 291 -21.51 24.04 -18.11
CA LEU A 291 -20.79 25.31 -18.04
C LEU A 291 -21.55 26.47 -18.69
N SER A 292 -22.27 26.21 -19.78
CA SER A 292 -23.05 27.23 -20.49
C SER A 292 -24.23 27.78 -19.67
N THR A 293 -24.61 27.12 -18.57
CA THR A 293 -25.69 27.61 -17.67
C THR A 293 -25.22 28.70 -16.70
N PHE A 294 -23.90 28.87 -16.52
CA PHE A 294 -23.32 29.86 -15.64
C PHE A 294 -23.22 31.23 -16.31
N ASP A 295 -23.24 32.29 -15.50
CA ASP A 295 -22.98 33.66 -16.00
C ASP A 295 -21.54 33.76 -16.54
N GLY A 296 -21.40 34.24 -17.78
CA GLY A 296 -20.13 34.21 -18.53
C GLY A 296 -19.67 32.82 -19.00
N GLY A 297 -20.47 31.77 -18.77
CA GLY A 297 -20.12 30.39 -19.09
C GLY A 297 -20.01 30.07 -20.58
N SER A 298 -20.85 30.69 -21.42
CA SER A 298 -20.82 30.47 -22.88
C SER A 298 -19.50 30.90 -23.51
N ASP A 299 -18.97 32.07 -23.13
CA ASP A 299 -17.69 32.57 -23.63
C ASP A 299 -16.53 31.65 -23.22
N ILE A 300 -16.56 31.13 -21.98
CA ILE A 300 -15.57 30.15 -21.52
C ILE A 300 -15.67 28.85 -22.33
N VAL A 301 -16.88 28.35 -22.61
CA VAL A 301 -17.08 27.12 -23.38
C VAL A 301 -16.53 27.25 -24.80
N ASP A 302 -16.76 28.38 -25.46
CA ASP A 302 -16.21 28.62 -26.80
C ASP A 302 -14.68 28.70 -26.78
N HIS A 303 -14.09 29.34 -25.76
CA HIS A 303 -12.64 29.36 -25.56
C HIS A 303 -12.07 27.95 -25.28
N ILE A 304 -12.74 27.13 -24.46
CA ILE A 304 -12.35 25.72 -24.23
C ILE A 304 -12.37 24.92 -25.54
N ARG A 305 -13.41 25.10 -26.37
CA ARG A 305 -13.52 24.44 -27.67
C ARG A 305 -12.42 24.86 -28.62
N GLU A 306 -11.93 26.10 -28.54
CA GLU A 306 -10.76 26.54 -29.31
C GLU A 306 -9.47 25.91 -28.82
N LEU A 307 -9.24 25.92 -27.51
CA LEU A 307 -8.04 25.35 -26.87
C LEU A 307 -7.89 23.84 -27.06
N THR A 308 -8.99 23.12 -27.32
CA THR A 308 -9.02 21.65 -27.46
C THR A 308 -9.00 21.17 -28.92
N LYS A 309 -8.85 22.09 -29.90
CA LYS A 309 -8.71 21.73 -31.32
C LYS A 309 -7.35 21.15 -31.68
N ASP A 310 -6.30 21.49 -30.93
CA ASP A 310 -4.93 21.09 -31.23
C ASP A 310 -4.57 19.69 -30.71
N SER A 311 -3.72 19.01 -31.48
CA SER A 311 -3.44 17.58 -31.41
C SER A 311 -2.82 17.11 -30.10
N SER A 312 -3.18 15.90 -29.69
CA SER A 312 -2.50 15.14 -28.64
C SER A 312 -1.06 14.81 -29.06
N VAL A 313 -0.13 14.85 -28.11
CA VAL A 313 1.26 14.45 -28.34
C VAL A 313 1.31 12.98 -28.78
N SER A 314 2.14 12.66 -29.77
CA SER A 314 2.22 11.28 -30.27
C SER A 314 2.89 10.37 -29.24
N THR A 315 2.52 9.09 -29.25
CA THR A 315 3.17 8.07 -28.41
C THR A 315 4.67 7.97 -28.70
N GLU A 316 5.09 8.21 -29.94
CA GLU A 316 6.50 8.15 -30.35
C GLU A 316 7.29 9.32 -29.77
N GLU A 317 6.76 10.54 -29.80
CA GLU A 317 7.40 11.72 -29.19
C GLU A 317 7.48 11.57 -27.67
N LYS A 318 6.42 11.05 -27.03
CA LYS A 318 6.44 10.71 -25.61
C LYS A 318 7.58 9.75 -25.27
N GLU A 319 7.69 8.65 -26.01
CA GLU A 319 8.74 7.65 -25.78
C GLU A 319 10.14 8.23 -26.00
N LYS A 320 10.34 9.06 -27.02
CA LYS A 320 11.62 9.76 -27.26
C LYS A 320 11.98 10.67 -26.10
N PHE A 321 11.03 11.46 -25.61
CA PHE A 321 11.21 12.33 -24.46
C PHE A 321 11.55 11.55 -23.19
N LEU A 322 10.82 10.47 -22.90
CA LEU A 322 11.09 9.64 -21.72
C LEU A 322 12.48 9.01 -21.76
N LYS A 323 12.94 8.55 -22.93
CA LYS A 323 14.32 8.07 -23.12
C LYS A 323 15.36 9.17 -22.93
N GLU A 324 15.06 10.40 -23.34
CA GLU A 324 15.94 11.54 -23.11
C GLU A 324 16.11 11.78 -21.60
N ILE A 325 15.00 11.86 -20.85
CA ILE A 325 15.02 11.98 -19.38
C ILE A 325 15.81 10.81 -18.77
N GLU A 326 15.52 9.57 -19.16
CA GLU A 326 16.23 8.37 -18.68
C GLU A 326 17.74 8.47 -18.91
N SER A 327 18.16 8.92 -20.11
CA SER A 327 19.58 9.06 -20.45
C SER A 327 20.29 10.13 -19.63
N ASN A 328 19.58 11.21 -19.27
CA ASN A 328 20.10 12.36 -18.53
C ASN A 328 20.28 12.12 -17.02
N ILE A 329 19.67 11.07 -16.47
CA ILE A 329 19.86 10.68 -15.07
C ILE A 329 21.32 10.26 -14.83
N ASP A 330 22.03 10.96 -13.96
CA ASP A 330 23.41 10.58 -13.59
C ASP A 330 23.42 9.44 -12.56
N ALA A 331 23.43 8.21 -13.06
CA ALA A 331 23.47 7.00 -12.23
C ALA A 331 24.88 6.48 -11.94
N LYS A 332 25.97 7.16 -12.35
CA LYS A 332 27.35 6.62 -12.30
C LYS A 332 27.79 6.21 -10.89
N ASN A 333 27.35 6.95 -9.88
CA ASN A 333 27.71 6.73 -8.47
C ASN A 333 26.60 6.03 -7.67
N ILE A 334 25.51 5.62 -8.30
CA ILE A 334 24.41 4.91 -7.65
C ILE A 334 24.68 3.42 -7.83
N SER A 335 25.25 2.80 -6.80
CA SER A 335 25.55 1.37 -6.79
C SER A 335 24.85 0.70 -5.63
N PHE A 336 24.11 -0.37 -5.94
CA PHE A 336 23.47 -1.24 -4.97
C PHE A 336 23.40 -2.65 -5.54
N ASN A 337 23.36 -3.65 -4.67
CA ASN A 337 23.17 -5.02 -5.12
C ASN A 337 21.73 -5.28 -5.57
N LYS A 338 21.53 -5.43 -6.88
CA LYS A 338 20.22 -5.70 -7.51
C LYS A 338 19.55 -6.98 -7.00
N GLU A 339 20.34 -7.99 -6.63
CA GLU A 339 19.80 -9.24 -6.07
C GLU A 339 19.29 -9.05 -4.63
N ILE A 340 19.93 -8.19 -3.84
CA ILE A 340 19.44 -7.78 -2.52
C ILE A 340 18.15 -6.95 -2.65
N PHE A 341 18.08 -6.06 -3.65
CA PHE A 341 16.85 -5.33 -3.98
C PHE A 341 15.69 -6.27 -4.33
N TRP A 342 15.92 -7.24 -5.23
CA TRP A 342 14.90 -8.22 -5.59
C TRP A 342 14.44 -9.07 -4.40
N MET A 343 15.40 -9.53 -3.58
CA MET A 343 15.10 -10.25 -2.34
C MET A 343 14.24 -9.42 -1.38
N LEU A 344 14.52 -8.12 -1.23
CA LEU A 344 13.70 -7.22 -0.42
C LEU A 344 12.28 -7.08 -0.97
N LEU A 345 12.11 -6.91 -2.29
CA LEU A 345 10.77 -6.88 -2.90
C LEU A 345 9.98 -8.16 -2.62
N LEU A 346 10.58 -9.34 -2.80
CA LEU A 346 9.97 -10.62 -2.48
C LEU A 346 9.60 -10.73 -0.99
N GLN A 347 10.46 -10.21 -0.11
CA GLN A 347 10.20 -10.19 1.33
C GLN A 347 9.00 -9.30 1.67
N ARG A 348 8.92 -8.08 1.11
CA ARG A 348 7.85 -7.12 1.40
C ARG A 348 6.49 -7.55 0.85
N THR A 349 6.49 -8.20 -0.31
CA THR A 349 5.28 -8.80 -0.93
C THR A 349 4.93 -10.17 -0.34
N GLY A 350 5.72 -10.71 0.59
CA GLY A 350 5.42 -11.97 1.28
C GLY A 350 5.58 -13.24 0.43
N GLN A 351 6.33 -13.18 -0.66
CA GLN A 351 6.59 -14.29 -1.59
C GLN A 351 7.63 -15.26 -1.02
N ASN A 352 7.28 -15.96 0.06
CA ASN A 352 8.22 -16.71 0.90
C ASN A 352 8.95 -17.84 0.16
N LYS A 353 8.29 -18.49 -0.80
CA LYS A 353 8.87 -19.58 -1.60
C LYS A 353 10.01 -19.06 -2.49
N ASP A 354 9.74 -18.00 -3.23
CA ASP A 354 10.74 -17.36 -4.09
C ASP A 354 11.82 -16.65 -3.28
N LEU A 355 11.46 -16.06 -2.13
CA LEU A 355 12.42 -15.51 -1.18
C LEU A 355 13.41 -16.58 -0.69
N LYS A 356 12.94 -17.79 -0.41
CA LYS A 356 13.80 -18.91 -0.02
C LYS A 356 14.78 -19.28 -1.13
N CYS A 357 14.28 -19.48 -2.35
CA CYS A 357 15.09 -19.69 -3.56
C CYS A 357 16.18 -18.62 -3.68
N MET A 358 15.78 -17.35 -3.49
CA MET A 358 16.68 -16.21 -3.61
C MET A 358 17.76 -16.18 -2.53
N ILE A 359 17.39 -16.44 -1.27
CA ILE A 359 18.33 -16.51 -0.14
C ILE A 359 19.33 -17.66 -0.32
N GLU A 360 18.89 -18.82 -0.80
CA GLU A 360 19.77 -19.98 -1.04
C GLU A 360 20.84 -19.63 -2.08
N LYS A 361 20.44 -19.04 -3.21
CA LYS A 361 21.38 -18.57 -4.25
C LYS A 361 22.33 -17.49 -3.76
N LEU A 362 21.83 -16.52 -2.99
CA LEU A 362 22.68 -15.49 -2.38
C LEU A 362 23.67 -16.12 -1.40
N SER A 363 23.25 -17.12 -0.63
CA SER A 363 24.15 -17.82 0.29
C SER A 363 25.23 -18.57 -0.48
N GLU A 364 24.88 -19.36 -1.50
CA GLU A 364 25.85 -20.05 -2.37
C GLU A 364 26.86 -19.09 -3.02
N LYS A 365 26.39 -17.92 -3.49
CA LYS A 365 27.23 -16.91 -4.14
C LYS A 365 28.19 -16.19 -3.17
N TYR A 366 27.83 -16.12 -1.89
CA TYR A 366 28.54 -15.29 -0.89
C TYR A 366 29.02 -16.08 0.35
N ASP A 367 28.92 -17.42 0.34
CA ASP A 367 29.39 -18.33 1.41
C ASP A 367 30.90 -18.62 1.33
N ASP A 368 31.56 -18.36 0.19
CA ASP A 368 33.02 -18.44 0.08
C ASP A 368 33.70 -17.23 0.75
N ASP A 369 34.83 -17.46 1.42
CA ASP A 369 35.63 -16.50 2.22
C ASP A 369 36.08 -15.23 1.45
N ASP A 370 35.73 -15.09 0.16
CA ASP A 370 35.81 -13.86 -0.64
C ASP A 370 34.67 -12.87 -0.28
N CYS A 371 34.56 -12.60 1.01
CA CYS A 371 33.61 -11.70 1.67
C CYS A 371 33.75 -10.20 1.29
N ASN A 372 34.23 -9.86 0.10
CA ASN A 372 34.47 -8.46 -0.29
C ASN A 372 33.38 -7.83 -1.18
N SER A 373 32.34 -8.55 -1.58
CA SER A 373 31.35 -8.02 -2.55
C SER A 373 30.07 -7.42 -1.96
N LEU A 374 29.65 -7.82 -0.75
CA LEU A 374 28.49 -7.20 -0.06
C LEU A 374 28.95 -6.18 0.99
N THR A 375 28.33 -5.01 0.96
CA THR A 375 28.47 -3.98 1.99
C THR A 375 27.94 -4.47 3.34
N SER A 376 28.36 -3.79 4.42
CA SER A 376 27.88 -4.09 5.78
C SER A 376 26.35 -3.98 5.89
N LYS A 377 25.73 -3.02 5.18
CA LYS A 377 24.28 -2.81 5.15
C LYS A 377 23.57 -3.96 4.43
N GLU A 378 24.05 -4.36 3.26
CA GLU A 378 23.48 -5.47 2.48
C GLU A 378 23.57 -6.81 3.21
N ARG A 379 24.67 -7.08 3.92
CA ARG A 379 24.81 -8.27 4.78
C ARG A 379 23.73 -8.32 5.86
N ILE A 380 23.43 -7.18 6.46
CA ILE A 380 22.39 -7.09 7.49
C ILE A 380 21.00 -7.27 6.87
N ILE A 381 20.76 -6.69 5.71
CA ILE A 381 19.52 -6.88 4.95
C ILE A 381 19.29 -8.37 4.64
N LEU A 382 20.29 -9.08 4.11
CA LEU A 382 20.24 -10.53 3.88
C LEU A 382 19.94 -11.30 5.18
N LEU A 383 20.59 -10.93 6.28
CA LEU A 383 20.35 -11.57 7.57
C LEU A 383 18.92 -11.33 8.09
N LYS A 384 18.35 -10.14 7.88
CA LYS A 384 16.96 -9.82 8.20
C LYS A 384 15.97 -10.59 7.33
N ALA A 385 16.26 -10.79 6.05
CA ALA A 385 15.46 -11.63 5.17
C ALA A 385 15.46 -13.10 5.64
N ARG A 386 16.62 -13.64 6.04
CA ARG A 386 16.75 -14.98 6.65
C ARG A 386 15.95 -15.10 7.95
N ILE A 387 15.96 -14.06 8.79
CA ILE A 387 15.14 -13.98 10.00
C ILE A 387 13.65 -14.08 9.65
N SER A 388 13.19 -13.30 8.67
CA SER A 388 11.81 -13.31 8.20
C SER A 388 11.40 -14.69 7.66
N LEU A 389 12.23 -15.30 6.82
CA LEU A 389 11.96 -16.62 6.27
C LEU A 389 11.89 -17.71 7.35
N ALA A 390 12.79 -17.69 8.33
CA ALA A 390 12.76 -18.63 9.45
C ALA A 390 11.48 -18.47 10.30
N ARG A 391 11.00 -17.22 10.45
CA ARG A 391 9.72 -16.93 11.12
C ARG A 391 8.54 -17.54 10.36
N GLU A 392 8.44 -17.33 9.05
CA GLU A 392 7.33 -17.84 8.22
C GLU A 392 7.37 -19.37 8.05
N SER A 393 8.58 -19.94 7.99
CA SER A 393 8.82 -21.40 7.95
C SER A 393 8.59 -22.10 9.29
N ALA A 394 8.26 -21.35 10.35
CA ALA A 394 8.10 -21.84 11.72
C ALA A 394 9.35 -22.50 12.35
N ASP A 395 10.55 -22.15 11.87
CA ASP A 395 11.83 -22.53 12.48
C ASP A 395 12.27 -21.50 13.52
N PHE A 396 11.64 -21.55 14.69
CA PHE A 396 11.85 -20.56 15.75
C PHE A 396 13.18 -20.72 16.49
N ASP A 397 13.88 -21.84 16.33
CA ASP A 397 15.22 -22.03 16.87
C ASP A 397 16.27 -21.41 15.94
N LYS A 398 16.18 -21.62 14.61
CA LYS A 398 17.00 -20.88 13.63
C LYS A 398 16.73 -19.38 13.67
N TYR A 399 15.47 -18.97 13.74
CA TYR A 399 15.09 -17.56 13.93
C TYR A 399 15.83 -16.94 15.14
N ARG A 400 15.83 -17.63 16.29
CA ARG A 400 16.53 -17.13 17.48
C ARG A 400 18.05 -17.07 17.29
N GLN A 401 18.63 -18.04 16.59
CA GLN A 401 20.07 -18.04 16.27
C GLN A 401 20.43 -16.86 15.38
N LEU A 402 19.66 -16.61 14.31
CA LEU A 402 19.86 -15.50 13.39
C LEU A 402 19.69 -14.14 14.09
N ALA A 403 18.74 -14.01 15.03
CA ALA A 403 18.62 -12.79 15.83
C ALA A 403 19.87 -12.53 16.70
N LYS A 404 20.51 -13.58 17.24
CA LYS A 404 21.79 -13.44 17.95
C LYS A 404 22.94 -13.11 17.01
N GLU A 405 22.92 -13.66 15.80
CA GLU A 405 23.87 -13.35 14.74
C GLU A 405 23.77 -11.88 14.33
N LEU A 406 22.56 -11.35 14.17
CA LEU A 406 22.32 -9.93 13.85
C LEU A 406 22.97 -9.02 14.89
N LYS A 407 22.86 -9.36 16.18
CA LYS A 407 23.54 -8.65 17.26
C LYS A 407 25.06 -8.69 17.13
N LYS A 408 25.65 -9.82 16.70
CA LYS A 408 27.10 -9.97 16.50
C LYS A 408 27.55 -9.15 15.29
N THR A 409 26.86 -9.28 14.17
CA THR A 409 27.07 -8.54 12.92
C THR A 409 27.03 -7.04 13.18
N ALA A 410 25.98 -6.54 13.83
CA ALA A 410 25.85 -5.12 14.18
C ALA A 410 27.00 -4.58 15.05
N LYS A 411 27.73 -5.43 15.78
CA LYS A 411 28.90 -5.01 16.57
C LYS A 411 30.23 -5.10 15.82
N LYS A 412 30.32 -5.98 14.81
CA LYS A 412 31.57 -6.33 14.12
C LYS A 412 31.85 -5.39 12.94
N TYR A 413 30.81 -4.96 12.22
CA TYR A 413 30.95 -4.19 11.00
C TYR A 413 31.04 -2.67 11.27
N GLY A 414 31.76 -1.94 10.42
CA GLY A 414 31.98 -0.49 10.47
C GLY A 414 30.75 0.34 10.12
N LEU A 415 29.62 0.05 10.79
CA LEU A 415 28.38 0.78 10.68
C LEU A 415 28.50 2.17 11.32
N SER A 416 27.68 3.12 10.86
CA SER A 416 27.49 4.38 11.57
C SER A 416 26.99 4.11 13.01
N SER A 417 27.22 5.07 13.91
CA SER A 417 26.74 4.96 15.30
C SER A 417 25.23 4.79 15.39
N ILE A 418 24.49 5.42 14.47
CA ILE A 418 23.02 5.36 14.35
C ILE A 418 22.59 3.96 13.88
N ASP A 419 23.13 3.48 12.76
CA ASP A 419 22.81 2.15 12.22
C ASP A 419 23.14 1.04 13.22
N ARG A 420 24.28 1.16 13.91
CA ARG A 420 24.67 0.21 14.95
C ARG A 420 23.65 0.18 16.09
N ARG A 421 23.20 1.34 16.59
CA ARG A 421 22.15 1.42 17.63
C ARG A 421 20.85 0.77 17.14
N GLN A 422 20.45 1.08 15.91
CA GLN A 422 19.27 0.54 15.25
C GLN A 422 19.27 -0.99 15.20
N TYR A 423 20.30 -1.59 14.59
CA TYR A 423 20.36 -3.06 14.44
C TYR A 423 20.55 -3.79 15.76
N LEU A 424 21.17 -3.15 16.77
CA LEU A 424 21.21 -3.69 18.13
C LEU A 424 19.84 -3.73 18.78
N ALA A 425 19.01 -2.70 18.59
CA ALA A 425 17.64 -2.68 19.08
C ALA A 425 16.78 -3.72 18.34
N ASP A 426 16.88 -3.76 17.00
CA ASP A 426 16.20 -4.73 16.14
C ASP A 426 16.52 -6.18 16.55
N SER A 427 17.80 -6.49 16.77
CA SER A 427 18.22 -7.83 17.23
C SER A 427 17.57 -8.28 18.55
N LYS A 428 17.34 -7.34 19.48
CA LYS A 428 16.66 -7.63 20.75
C LYS A 428 15.18 -7.89 20.52
N ILE A 429 14.55 -7.08 19.67
CA ILE A 429 13.14 -7.23 19.30
C ILE A 429 12.91 -8.59 18.65
N GLU A 430 13.70 -8.94 17.64
CA GLU A 430 13.63 -10.22 16.93
C GLU A 430 13.90 -11.42 17.85
N TYR A 431 14.85 -11.29 18.78
CA TYR A 431 15.09 -12.32 19.79
C TYR A 431 13.85 -12.58 20.66
N VAL A 432 13.20 -11.52 21.16
CA VAL A 432 12.00 -11.64 21.99
C VAL A 432 10.81 -12.15 21.18
N SER A 433 10.65 -11.73 19.92
CA SER A 433 9.66 -12.25 18.99
C SER A 433 9.81 -13.77 18.76
N SER A 434 11.04 -14.28 18.64
CA SER A 434 11.27 -15.73 18.52
C SER A 434 10.74 -16.53 19.73
N LEU A 435 10.74 -15.91 20.93
CA LEU A 435 10.17 -16.50 22.14
C LEU A 435 8.63 -16.37 22.15
N GLN A 436 8.11 -15.23 21.71
CA GLN A 436 6.67 -14.99 21.55
C GLN A 436 6.02 -16.04 20.65
N MET A 437 6.65 -16.37 19.51
CA MET A 437 6.14 -17.35 18.55
C MET A 437 6.02 -18.78 19.10
N ARG A 438 6.70 -19.09 20.22
CA ARG A 438 6.58 -20.39 20.91
C ARG A 438 5.34 -20.51 21.80
N VAL A 439 4.59 -19.42 21.97
CA VAL A 439 3.35 -19.39 22.75
C VAL A 439 2.17 -19.77 21.85
N PRO A 440 1.49 -20.92 22.10
CA PRO A 440 0.35 -21.37 21.32
C PRO A 440 -0.89 -20.53 21.66
N SER A 441 -0.95 -19.30 21.18
CA SER A 441 -1.90 -18.29 21.67
C SER A 441 -2.66 -17.57 20.57
N SER A 442 -2.43 -17.95 19.31
CA SER A 442 -3.11 -17.41 18.13
C SER A 442 -3.78 -18.53 17.33
N LEU A 443 -4.23 -19.58 18.01
CA LEU A 443 -4.94 -20.70 17.40
C LEU A 443 -6.44 -20.46 17.62
N SER A 444 -7.26 -20.71 16.61
CA SER A 444 -8.72 -20.62 16.71
C SER A 444 -9.28 -21.69 17.66
N LEU A 445 -8.57 -22.82 17.80
CA LEU A 445 -8.95 -23.92 18.67
C LEU A 445 -8.45 -23.73 20.10
N LYS A 446 -9.24 -24.18 21.08
CA LYS A 446 -8.96 -24.02 22.51
C LYS A 446 -7.69 -24.77 22.92
N VAL A 447 -6.69 -24.03 23.41
CA VAL A 447 -5.46 -24.61 23.96
C VAL A 447 -5.67 -25.07 25.41
N PRO A 448 -5.31 -26.34 25.76
CA PRO A 448 -5.40 -26.85 27.12
C PRO A 448 -4.63 -26.00 28.13
N LEU A 449 -5.18 -25.79 29.33
CA LEU A 449 -4.62 -24.89 30.35
C LEU A 449 -3.13 -25.15 30.64
N LEU A 450 -2.77 -26.42 30.89
CA LEU A 450 -1.38 -26.84 31.17
C LEU A 450 -0.41 -26.62 30.00
N ARG A 451 -0.93 -26.39 28.79
CA ARG A 451 -0.13 -26.19 27.56
C ARG A 451 -0.10 -24.73 27.08
N ARG A 452 -0.77 -23.80 27.78
CA ARG A 452 -0.80 -22.36 27.44
C ARG A 452 0.51 -21.62 27.70
N LYS A 453 1.43 -22.21 28.48
CA LYS A 453 2.77 -21.66 28.80
C LYS A 453 2.71 -20.24 29.39
N TYR A 454 1.89 -20.03 30.42
CA TYR A 454 1.74 -18.71 31.06
C TYR A 454 3.07 -18.08 31.53
N GLY A 455 4.01 -18.89 32.04
CA GLY A 455 5.34 -18.38 32.42
C GLY A 455 6.14 -17.82 31.23
N LEU A 456 6.07 -18.45 30.06
CA LEU A 456 6.69 -17.93 28.85
C LEU A 456 5.98 -16.66 28.36
N LEU A 457 4.65 -16.63 28.41
CA LEU A 457 3.87 -15.43 28.09
C LEU A 457 4.29 -14.24 28.96
N LEU A 458 4.42 -14.45 30.27
CA LEU A 458 4.88 -13.44 31.23
C LEU A 458 6.32 -13.00 30.94
N LEU A 459 7.23 -13.94 30.69
CA LEU A 459 8.62 -13.64 30.33
C LEU A 459 8.71 -12.78 29.08
N VAL A 460 7.98 -13.13 28.02
CA VAL A 460 7.97 -12.36 26.76
C VAL A 460 7.42 -10.96 27.01
N ARG A 461 6.34 -10.83 27.79
CA ARG A 461 5.77 -9.53 28.16
C ARG A 461 6.78 -8.66 28.90
N ILE A 462 7.48 -9.20 29.91
CA ILE A 462 8.52 -8.48 30.67
C ILE A 462 9.66 -8.06 29.74
N ARG A 463 10.11 -8.95 28.85
CA ARG A 463 11.20 -8.65 27.92
C ARG A 463 10.86 -7.53 26.94
N PHE A 464 9.65 -7.53 26.35
CA PHE A 464 9.21 -6.41 25.53
C PHE A 464 9.06 -5.12 26.35
N ALA A 465 8.58 -5.17 27.59
CA ALA A 465 8.53 -4.00 28.45
C ALA A 465 9.92 -3.41 28.71
N LEU A 466 10.94 -4.24 28.92
CA LEU A 466 12.33 -3.80 29.06
C LEU A 466 12.87 -3.15 27.77
N VAL A 467 12.60 -3.74 26.60
CA VAL A 467 13.03 -3.17 25.32
C VAL A 467 12.32 -1.85 25.04
N ASN A 468 10.99 -1.77 25.23
CA ASN A 468 10.24 -0.52 25.11
C ASN A 468 10.72 0.55 26.08
N SER A 469 11.07 0.17 27.32
CA SER A 469 11.63 1.10 28.29
C SER A 469 12.97 1.68 27.87
N MET A 470 13.73 1.01 27.00
CA MET A 470 14.96 1.59 26.45
C MET A 470 14.62 2.78 25.53
N PHE A 471 13.68 2.58 24.60
CA PHE A 471 13.24 3.64 23.69
C PHE A 471 12.58 4.81 24.42
N ILE A 472 11.82 4.55 25.48
CA ILE A 472 11.16 5.61 26.27
C ILE A 472 12.18 6.48 27.04
N ARG A 473 13.30 5.90 27.47
CA ARG A 473 14.31 6.59 28.30
C ARG A 473 15.37 7.32 27.48
N ASP A 474 15.51 6.98 26.21
CA ASP A 474 16.53 7.49 25.31
C ASP A 474 15.85 8.12 24.09
N GLU A 475 15.64 9.44 24.17
CA GLU A 475 14.92 10.21 23.16
C GLU A 475 15.66 10.20 21.81
N GLU A 476 16.99 10.24 21.83
CA GLU A 476 17.82 10.19 20.62
C GLU A 476 17.69 8.82 19.93
N LEU A 477 17.70 7.74 20.73
CA LEU A 477 17.43 6.39 20.22
C LEU A 477 16.03 6.27 19.66
N TYR A 478 15.00 6.84 20.31
CA TYR A 478 13.63 6.83 19.80
C TYR A 478 13.52 7.59 18.47
N LYS A 479 13.99 8.84 18.41
CA LYS A 479 13.90 9.68 17.20
C LYS A 479 14.59 9.02 16.00
N SER A 480 15.75 8.41 16.22
CA SER A 480 16.49 7.69 15.16
C SER A 480 15.89 6.32 14.78
N ASN A 481 14.94 5.79 15.56
CA ASN A 481 14.39 4.44 15.40
C ASN A 481 12.88 4.37 15.55
N GLU A 482 12.17 5.45 15.24
CA GLU A 482 10.77 5.58 15.61
C GLU A 482 9.91 4.43 15.04
N VAL A 483 10.16 4.04 13.78
CA VAL A 483 9.50 2.91 13.12
C VAL A 483 9.67 1.62 13.92
N ILE A 484 10.89 1.31 14.34
CA ILE A 484 11.24 0.08 15.08
C ILE A 484 10.67 0.12 16.51
N ALA A 485 10.68 1.29 17.14
CA ALA A 485 10.10 1.48 18.47
C ALA A 485 8.58 1.23 18.46
N GLN A 486 7.89 1.77 17.44
CA GLN A 486 6.46 1.53 17.23
C GLN A 486 6.14 0.05 16.96
N GLU A 487 6.96 -0.65 16.16
CA GLU A 487 6.82 -2.10 15.94
C GLU A 487 7.03 -2.90 17.25
N CYS A 488 8.00 -2.51 18.08
CA CYS A 488 8.25 -3.14 19.37
C CYS A 488 7.06 -2.97 20.32
N GLU A 489 6.46 -1.78 20.36
CA GLU A 489 5.24 -1.52 21.12
C GLU A 489 4.08 -2.36 20.61
N LEU A 490 3.89 -2.44 19.28
CA LEU A 490 2.85 -3.27 18.67
C LEU A 490 2.98 -4.75 19.07
N ARG A 491 4.20 -5.31 18.99
CA ARG A 491 4.48 -6.72 19.36
C ARG A 491 4.23 -6.97 20.86
N SER A 492 4.50 -5.98 21.71
CA SER A 492 4.13 -6.01 23.13
C SER A 492 2.61 -5.98 23.33
N LEU A 493 1.90 -5.10 22.64
CA LEU A 493 0.43 -4.97 22.73
C LEU A 493 -0.30 -6.20 22.21
N ALA A 494 0.27 -6.89 21.21
CA ALA A 494 -0.23 -8.17 20.71
C ALA A 494 -0.32 -9.26 21.81
N ILE A 495 0.51 -9.16 22.84
CA ILE A 495 0.47 -10.04 24.02
C ILE A 495 -0.62 -9.58 24.98
N ASP A 496 -0.67 -8.28 25.28
CA ASP A 496 -1.67 -7.72 26.19
C ASP A 496 -3.11 -7.96 25.69
N CYS A 497 -3.34 -7.94 24.37
CA CYS A 497 -4.64 -8.28 23.76
C CYS A 497 -5.14 -9.69 24.12
N LYS A 498 -4.24 -10.61 24.47
CA LYS A 498 -4.55 -12.00 24.82
C LYS A 498 -4.86 -12.20 26.30
N ILE A 499 -4.60 -11.18 27.13
CA ILE A 499 -4.78 -11.23 28.57
C ILE A 499 -6.11 -10.53 28.90
N PRO A 500 -7.14 -11.24 29.39
CA PRO A 500 -8.50 -10.69 29.53
C PRO A 500 -8.57 -9.34 30.26
N PHE A 501 -7.88 -9.22 31.39
CA PHE A 501 -7.89 -8.00 32.22
C PHE A 501 -7.02 -6.85 31.67
N LEU A 502 -6.22 -7.08 30.62
CA LEU A 502 -5.43 -6.03 29.95
C LEU A 502 -6.08 -5.50 28.68
N LYS A 503 -7.14 -6.14 28.16
CA LYS A 503 -7.79 -5.77 26.89
C LYS A 503 -8.18 -4.28 26.81
N LYS A 504 -8.78 -3.73 27.87
CA LYS A 504 -9.19 -2.30 27.90
C LYS A 504 -7.99 -1.35 27.79
N ARG A 505 -6.87 -1.67 28.45
CA ARG A 505 -5.62 -0.90 28.35
C ARG A 505 -4.96 -1.07 26.98
N ALA A 506 -4.92 -2.29 26.47
CA ALA A 506 -4.36 -2.60 25.15
C ALA A 506 -5.10 -1.83 24.05
N LYS A 507 -6.43 -1.77 24.11
CA LYS A 507 -7.27 -0.98 23.19
C LYS A 507 -6.84 0.49 23.15
N ARG A 508 -6.73 1.14 24.31
CA ARG A 508 -6.34 2.56 24.40
C ARG A 508 -4.95 2.80 23.79
N LYS A 509 -4.00 1.92 24.14
CA LYS A 509 -2.63 2.01 23.62
C LYS A 509 -2.54 1.75 22.11
N LEU A 510 -3.28 0.78 21.59
CA LEU A 510 -3.34 0.50 20.15
C LEU A 510 -3.88 1.69 19.35
N ARG A 511 -4.91 2.39 19.86
CA ARG A 511 -5.41 3.62 19.22
C ARG A 511 -4.37 4.73 19.19
N SER A 512 -3.67 4.95 20.31
CA SER A 512 -2.58 5.92 20.39
C SER A 512 -1.40 5.55 19.47
N LEU A 513 -1.05 4.26 19.42
CA LEU A 513 0.00 3.76 18.53
C LEU A 513 -0.41 3.92 17.06
N LEU A 514 -1.66 3.62 16.70
CA LEU A 514 -2.19 3.81 15.34
C LEU A 514 -2.08 5.28 14.91
N ALA A 515 -2.47 6.22 15.78
CA ALA A 515 -2.36 7.64 15.48
C ALA A 515 -0.91 8.08 15.25
N ARG A 516 0.03 7.65 16.10
CA ARG A 516 1.47 7.94 15.92
C ARG A 516 2.07 7.26 14.69
N ALA A 517 1.64 6.03 14.37
CA ALA A 517 2.08 5.33 13.18
C ALA A 517 1.60 6.03 11.91
N LYS A 518 0.35 6.53 11.89
CA LYS A 518 -0.16 7.38 10.81
C LYS A 518 0.62 8.69 10.69
N ALA A 519 1.03 9.33 11.80
CA ALA A 519 1.78 10.59 11.73
C ALA A 519 3.11 10.51 10.96
N ILE A 520 3.74 9.32 10.90
CA ILE A 520 5.01 9.10 10.20
C ILE A 520 4.92 8.10 9.03
N GLY A 521 3.71 7.63 8.68
CA GLY A 521 3.52 6.67 7.59
C GLY A 521 4.06 5.25 7.87
N ASN A 522 4.12 4.80 9.12
CA ASN A 522 4.58 3.44 9.46
C ASN A 522 3.50 2.39 9.12
N HIS A 523 3.34 2.08 7.84
CA HIS A 523 2.30 1.20 7.28
C HIS A 523 2.24 -0.17 7.97
N ALA A 524 3.38 -0.82 8.26
CA ALA A 524 3.41 -2.11 8.94
C ALA A 524 2.78 -2.04 10.33
N THR A 525 3.05 -0.97 11.08
CA THR A 525 2.42 -0.74 12.38
C THR A 525 0.95 -0.37 12.26
N ILE A 526 0.55 0.41 11.24
CA ILE A 526 -0.85 0.72 10.95
C ILE A 526 -1.65 -0.56 10.74
N ILE A 527 -1.21 -1.44 9.81
CA ILE A 527 -1.84 -2.74 9.55
C ILE A 527 -1.94 -3.56 10.82
N GLY A 528 -0.84 -3.68 11.56
CA GLY A 528 -0.78 -4.48 12.77
C GLY A 528 -1.71 -3.94 13.87
N ALA A 529 -1.78 -2.63 14.05
CA ALA A 529 -2.64 -2.00 15.04
C ALA A 529 -4.12 -2.18 14.69
N CYS A 530 -4.52 -1.92 13.43
CA CYS A 530 -5.87 -2.17 12.94
C CYS A 530 -6.28 -3.62 13.15
N LYS A 531 -5.43 -4.58 12.78
CA LYS A 531 -5.66 -6.02 13.00
C LYS A 531 -5.96 -6.37 14.47
N TYR A 532 -5.20 -5.83 15.42
CA TYR A 532 -5.47 -6.12 16.84
C TYR A 532 -6.70 -5.37 17.36
N LEU A 533 -7.04 -4.21 16.79
CA LEU A 533 -8.27 -3.49 17.08
C LEU A 533 -9.51 -4.26 16.59
N CYS A 534 -9.52 -4.81 15.36
CA CYS A 534 -10.61 -5.67 14.86
C CYS A 534 -10.93 -6.80 15.87
N ARG A 535 -9.88 -7.49 16.33
CA ARG A 535 -10.01 -8.64 17.25
C ARG A 535 -10.57 -8.26 18.62
N LEU A 536 -10.32 -7.03 19.07
CA LEU A 536 -10.85 -6.54 20.32
C LEU A 536 -12.27 -5.98 20.18
N TYR A 537 -12.72 -5.67 18.95
CA TYR A 537 -13.97 -4.95 18.68
C TYR A 537 -14.65 -5.40 17.37
N PRO A 538 -15.44 -6.48 17.40
CA PRO A 538 -16.16 -6.95 16.21
C PRO A 538 -17.26 -5.99 15.72
N TYR A 539 -17.67 -4.99 16.51
CA TYR A 539 -18.69 -4.00 16.12
C TYR A 539 -18.17 -2.88 15.21
N ASN A 540 -16.85 -2.62 15.20
CA ASN A 540 -16.19 -1.69 14.26
C ASN A 540 -15.29 -2.47 13.30
N LYS A 541 -15.66 -3.72 13.04
CA LYS A 541 -14.86 -4.67 12.27
C LYS A 541 -14.65 -4.16 10.85
N ASP A 542 -15.69 -3.62 10.23
CA ASP A 542 -15.68 -3.18 8.83
C ASP A 542 -14.67 -2.05 8.57
N GLU A 543 -14.58 -1.03 9.45
CA GLU A 543 -13.62 0.07 9.34
C GLU A 543 -12.16 -0.44 9.35
N TYR A 544 -11.83 -1.28 10.33
CA TYR A 544 -10.46 -1.74 10.52
C TYR A 544 -10.08 -2.87 9.56
N GLU A 545 -10.99 -3.81 9.25
CA GLU A 545 -10.74 -4.87 8.27
C GLU A 545 -10.55 -4.29 6.88
N HIS A 546 -11.32 -3.28 6.52
CA HIS A 546 -11.12 -2.62 5.26
C HIS A 546 -9.77 -1.91 5.20
N MET A 547 -9.33 -1.20 6.25
CA MET A 547 -7.96 -0.65 6.28
C MET A 547 -6.88 -1.74 6.16
N VAL A 548 -7.04 -2.90 6.81
CA VAL A 548 -6.09 -4.01 6.66
C VAL A 548 -6.16 -4.58 5.23
N LYS A 549 -7.34 -4.63 4.60
CA LYS A 549 -7.55 -5.14 3.23
C LYS A 549 -6.97 -4.18 2.21
N ILE A 550 -7.29 -2.89 2.30
CA ILE A 550 -6.68 -1.80 1.53
C ILE A 550 -5.16 -1.88 1.67
N VAL A 551 -4.61 -1.70 2.87
CA VAL A 551 -3.15 -1.58 3.03
C VAL A 551 -2.44 -2.90 2.69
N GLY A 552 -3.07 -4.05 2.98
CA GLY A 552 -2.55 -5.37 2.66
C GLY A 552 -2.61 -5.71 1.16
N THR A 553 -3.67 -5.33 0.45
CA THR A 553 -3.80 -5.49 -1.00
C THR A 553 -2.90 -4.53 -1.74
N ILE A 554 -2.90 -3.26 -1.32
CA ILE A 554 -2.12 -2.18 -1.93
C ILE A 554 -0.63 -2.49 -1.80
N GLY A 555 -0.14 -2.70 -0.57
CA GLY A 555 1.26 -3.13 -0.35
C GLY A 555 1.58 -4.57 -0.77
N SER A 556 0.61 -5.31 -1.34
CA SER A 556 0.74 -6.73 -1.69
C SER A 556 1.33 -7.60 -0.56
N ASP A 557 1.06 -7.25 0.70
CA ASP A 557 1.54 -7.99 1.86
C ASP A 557 0.70 -9.26 2.07
N LEU A 558 1.13 -10.35 1.43
CA LEU A 558 0.49 -11.66 1.55
C LEU A 558 0.40 -12.16 3.01
N SER A 559 1.29 -11.70 3.90
CA SER A 559 1.21 -12.07 5.32
C SER A 559 0.02 -11.38 5.99
N ALA A 560 -0.23 -10.11 5.69
CA ALA A 560 -1.41 -9.38 6.13
C ALA A 560 -2.69 -9.99 5.54
N LEU A 561 -2.72 -10.22 4.23
CA LEU A 561 -3.86 -10.81 3.51
C LEU A 561 -4.22 -12.21 4.03
N SER A 562 -3.23 -13.05 4.36
CA SER A 562 -3.45 -14.39 4.94
C SER A 562 -4.23 -14.36 6.27
N ILE A 563 -4.23 -13.23 6.98
CA ILE A 563 -5.00 -13.07 8.22
C ILE A 563 -6.45 -12.76 7.88
N ILE A 564 -6.69 -11.84 6.94
CA ILE A 564 -8.03 -11.47 6.48
C ILE A 564 -8.72 -12.67 5.84
N TYR A 565 -8.07 -13.29 4.85
CA TYR A 565 -8.64 -14.45 4.15
C TYR A 565 -8.98 -15.57 5.13
N ARG A 566 -8.18 -15.80 6.18
CA ARG A 566 -8.51 -16.86 7.15
C ARG A 566 -9.84 -16.63 7.87
N ASP A 567 -10.28 -15.38 8.02
CA ASP A 567 -11.56 -15.04 8.63
C ASP A 567 -12.70 -14.89 7.59
N GLU A 568 -12.40 -14.50 6.34
CA GLU A 568 -13.38 -14.32 5.24
C GLU A 568 -13.55 -15.56 4.34
N ASP A 569 -12.44 -16.13 3.86
CA ASP A 569 -12.35 -17.31 3.00
C ASP A 569 -11.13 -18.16 3.39
N VAL A 570 -11.38 -19.11 4.30
CA VAL A 570 -10.34 -19.96 4.87
C VAL A 570 -9.68 -20.88 3.82
N ASN A 571 -10.38 -21.21 2.73
CA ASN A 571 -9.83 -22.04 1.65
C ASN A 571 -8.83 -21.23 0.84
N LYS A 572 -9.19 -20.00 0.43
CA LYS A 572 -8.25 -19.07 -0.22
C LYS A 572 -7.02 -18.81 0.65
N SER A 573 -7.21 -18.62 1.96
CA SER A 573 -6.08 -18.48 2.89
C SER A 573 -5.16 -19.70 2.92
N LEU A 574 -5.71 -20.91 2.79
CA LEU A 574 -4.93 -22.14 2.81
C LEU A 574 -4.17 -22.32 1.48
N GLU A 575 -4.81 -22.06 0.34
CA GLU A 575 -4.16 -22.12 -0.97
C GLU A 575 -3.00 -21.14 -1.08
N GLU A 576 -3.17 -19.89 -0.64
CA GLU A 576 -2.08 -18.92 -0.60
C GLU A 576 -0.92 -19.36 0.31
N ALA A 577 -1.24 -19.98 1.45
CA ALA A 577 -0.22 -20.49 2.37
C ALA A 577 0.54 -21.70 1.79
N LYS A 578 -0.14 -22.56 1.02
CA LYS A 578 0.48 -23.67 0.27
C LYS A 578 1.41 -23.15 -0.82
N LYS A 579 0.92 -22.23 -1.67
CA LYS A 579 1.67 -21.62 -2.77
C LYS A 579 2.98 -20.98 -2.28
N ASN A 580 2.95 -20.37 -1.10
CA ASN A 580 4.08 -19.67 -0.49
C ASN A 580 4.90 -20.49 0.51
N ASP A 581 4.66 -21.80 0.68
CA ASP A 581 5.37 -22.64 1.67
C ASP A 581 5.32 -22.10 3.12
N ASN A 582 4.26 -21.36 3.48
CA ASN A 582 4.13 -20.76 4.81
C ASN A 582 3.55 -21.76 5.82
N THR A 583 4.46 -22.52 6.43
CA THR A 583 4.16 -23.60 7.39
C THR A 583 3.25 -23.13 8.54
N LEU A 584 3.49 -21.93 9.09
CA LEU A 584 2.70 -21.44 10.22
C LEU A 584 1.27 -21.07 9.79
N ASN A 585 1.10 -20.49 8.61
CA ASN A 585 -0.22 -20.12 8.10
C ASN A 585 -1.05 -21.33 7.68
N ILE A 586 -0.43 -22.39 7.13
CA ILE A 586 -1.10 -23.67 6.86
C ILE A 586 -1.75 -24.22 8.14
N VAL A 587 -0.97 -24.35 9.23
CA VAL A 587 -1.48 -24.86 10.52
C VAL A 587 -2.64 -24.02 11.04
N LYS A 588 -2.49 -22.69 11.00
CA LYS A 588 -3.51 -21.75 11.48
C LYS A 588 -4.78 -21.79 10.62
N ALA A 589 -4.66 -21.90 9.30
CA ALA A 589 -5.80 -21.95 8.37
C ALA A 589 -6.62 -23.23 8.60
N ILE A 590 -5.98 -24.39 8.68
CA ILE A 590 -6.67 -25.67 8.93
C ILE A 590 -7.33 -25.68 10.32
N PHE A 591 -6.65 -25.15 11.35
CA PHE A 591 -7.27 -25.04 12.68
C PHE A 591 -8.45 -24.07 12.71
N LYS A 592 -8.41 -22.98 11.94
CA LYS A 592 -9.55 -22.07 11.78
C LYS A 592 -10.69 -22.75 11.03
N LYS A 593 -10.41 -23.47 9.94
CA LYS A 593 -11.39 -24.25 9.17
C LYS A 593 -12.11 -25.24 10.08
N LYS A 594 -11.38 -25.96 10.94
CA LYS A 594 -11.99 -26.83 11.96
C LYS A 594 -12.87 -26.10 12.96
N SER A 595 -12.45 -24.91 13.42
CA SER A 595 -13.28 -24.08 14.30
C SER A 595 -14.61 -23.72 13.64
N LEU A 596 -14.59 -23.30 12.37
CA LEU A 596 -15.80 -22.95 11.62
C LEU A 596 -16.74 -24.16 11.42
N ILE A 597 -16.18 -25.34 11.15
CA ILE A 597 -16.95 -26.59 11.08
C ILE A 597 -17.66 -26.88 12.41
N ASN A 598 -17.00 -26.65 13.54
CA ASN A 598 -17.61 -26.81 14.85
C ASN A 598 -18.72 -25.76 15.10
N ASP A 599 -18.66 -24.62 14.42
CA ASP A 599 -19.64 -23.52 14.47
C ASP A 599 -20.73 -23.64 13.37
N CYS A 600 -20.92 -24.83 12.80
CA CYS A 600 -21.99 -25.19 11.84
C CYS A 600 -21.91 -24.56 10.42
N THR A 601 -20.71 -24.39 9.86
CA THR A 601 -20.54 -24.06 8.43
C THR A 601 -20.41 -25.31 7.54
N ASP A 602 -20.89 -25.27 6.29
CA ASP A 602 -20.73 -26.32 5.24
C ASP A 602 -19.28 -26.45 4.73
N LEU A 603 -18.35 -26.72 5.62
CA LEU A 603 -16.94 -26.94 5.32
C LEU A 603 -16.52 -28.37 5.66
N THR A 604 -15.57 -28.90 4.91
CA THR A 604 -14.99 -30.24 5.15
C THR A 604 -13.47 -30.16 5.18
N ILE A 605 -12.82 -31.07 5.92
CA ILE A 605 -11.36 -31.20 5.93
C ILE A 605 -10.99 -32.50 5.23
N SER A 606 -10.32 -32.40 4.08
CA SER A 606 -9.91 -33.55 3.28
C SER A 606 -8.76 -34.33 3.95
N ASP A 607 -8.53 -35.57 3.51
CA ASP A 607 -7.42 -36.37 4.03
C ASP A 607 -6.05 -35.79 3.62
N GLU A 608 -5.95 -35.18 2.43
CA GLU A 608 -4.78 -34.42 2.01
C GLU A 608 -4.49 -33.24 2.94
N GLU A 609 -5.52 -32.50 3.37
CA GLU A 609 -5.36 -31.41 4.34
C GLU A 609 -4.89 -31.92 5.70
N LYS A 610 -5.36 -33.09 6.16
CA LYS A 610 -4.91 -33.73 7.41
C LYS A 610 -3.44 -34.15 7.32
N GLU A 611 -3.03 -34.74 6.20
CA GLU A 611 -1.63 -35.13 5.96
C GLU A 611 -0.72 -33.89 5.90
N LEU A 612 -1.14 -32.86 5.16
CA LEU A 612 -0.44 -31.59 5.07
C LEU A 612 -0.26 -30.96 6.45
N LEU A 613 -1.32 -30.88 7.26
CA LEU A 613 -1.27 -30.36 8.62
C LEU A 613 -0.24 -31.11 9.48
N PHE A 614 -0.26 -32.44 9.42
CA PHE A 614 0.65 -33.29 10.18
C PHE A 614 2.11 -33.04 9.79
N ASN A 615 2.40 -33.00 8.48
CA ASN A 615 3.73 -32.71 7.94
C ASN A 615 4.20 -31.30 8.31
N SER A 616 3.33 -30.29 8.23
CA SER A 616 3.62 -28.92 8.67
C SER A 616 3.94 -28.84 10.17
N ILE A 617 3.18 -29.55 11.03
CA ILE A 617 3.49 -29.58 12.47
C ILE A 617 4.83 -30.26 12.75
N LYS A 618 5.20 -31.30 11.99
CA LYS A 618 6.50 -31.98 12.13
C LYS A 618 7.69 -31.05 11.85
N LYS A 619 7.55 -30.10 10.90
CA LYS A 619 8.57 -29.08 10.56
C LYS A 619 8.81 -28.05 11.67
N ILE A 620 7.84 -27.81 12.56
CA ILE A 620 7.96 -26.79 13.63
C ILE A 620 9.08 -27.18 14.61
N THR A 621 10.13 -26.36 14.73
CA THR A 621 11.33 -26.76 15.50
C THR A 621 11.11 -26.86 17.01
N PRO A 622 10.36 -25.97 17.70
CA PRO A 622 10.23 -26.08 19.15
C PRO A 622 9.38 -27.29 19.57
N LYS A 623 10.05 -28.33 20.11
CA LYS A 623 9.44 -29.59 20.59
C LYS A 623 8.17 -29.36 21.42
N SER A 624 8.21 -28.39 22.34
CA SER A 624 7.07 -28.07 23.21
C SER A 624 5.84 -27.51 22.48
N LEU A 625 6.04 -26.70 21.43
CA LEU A 625 4.95 -26.18 20.61
C LEU A 625 4.39 -27.29 19.72
N LYS A 626 5.28 -28.04 19.05
CA LYS A 626 4.93 -29.24 18.26
C LYS A 626 4.05 -30.21 19.03
N LYS A 627 4.47 -30.62 20.24
CA LYS A 627 3.68 -31.49 21.12
C LYS A 627 2.29 -30.93 21.42
N THR A 628 2.16 -29.61 21.57
CA THR A 628 0.88 -28.94 21.83
C THR A 628 -0.05 -28.99 20.63
N LEU A 629 0.48 -28.69 19.44
CA LEU A 629 -0.27 -28.75 18.18
C LEU A 629 -0.70 -30.17 17.84
N LEU A 630 0.17 -31.17 18.00
CA LEU A 630 -0.17 -32.58 17.83
C LEU A 630 -1.28 -33.03 18.80
N HIS A 631 -1.23 -32.57 20.05
CA HIS A 631 -2.28 -32.91 21.00
C HIS A 631 -3.64 -32.30 20.61
N ILE A 632 -3.65 -31.05 20.15
CA ILE A 632 -4.87 -30.40 19.66
C ILE A 632 -5.39 -31.12 18.41
N GLY A 633 -4.53 -31.38 17.42
CA GLY A 633 -4.94 -32.07 16.19
C GLY A 633 -5.53 -33.46 16.46
N LYS A 634 -4.95 -34.23 17.41
CA LYS A 634 -5.50 -35.52 17.81
C LYS A 634 -6.87 -35.38 18.50
N ARG A 635 -7.01 -34.41 19.43
CA ARG A 635 -8.28 -34.17 20.14
C ARG A 635 -9.41 -33.81 19.16
N GLU A 636 -9.09 -33.08 18.10
CA GLU A 636 -10.05 -32.52 17.15
C GLU A 636 -10.28 -33.43 15.94
N GLY A 637 -9.70 -34.64 15.91
CA GLY A 637 -9.87 -35.60 14.81
C GLY A 637 -9.20 -35.17 13.50
N LEU A 638 -8.14 -34.34 13.57
CA LEU A 638 -7.47 -33.75 12.40
C LEU A 638 -6.31 -34.60 11.83
N PHE A 639 -6.16 -35.86 12.27
CA PHE A 639 -5.13 -36.76 11.78
C PHE A 639 -5.73 -38.10 11.34
N LEU A 640 -5.10 -38.75 10.36
CA LEU A 640 -5.48 -40.09 9.94
C LEU A 640 -5.18 -41.08 11.06
N LYS A 641 -5.98 -42.15 11.16
CA LYS A 641 -5.87 -43.16 12.24
C LYS A 641 -4.47 -43.83 12.30
N ASN A 642 -3.71 -43.79 11.20
CA ASN A 642 -2.39 -44.40 11.07
C ASN A 642 -1.20 -43.40 11.15
N SER A 643 -1.44 -42.11 11.39
CA SER A 643 -0.37 -41.11 11.49
C SER A 643 0.40 -41.26 12.82
N LYS A 644 1.60 -41.88 12.78
CA LYS A 644 2.54 -41.97 13.92
C LYS A 644 3.50 -40.77 14.01
#